data_AF-A0A4Q7P8P6-F1
#
_entry.id   AF-A0A4Q7P8P6-F1
#
_cell.length_a   1.000
_cell.length_b   1.000
_cell.length_c   1.000
_cell.angle_alpha   90.00
_cell.angle_beta   90.00
_cell.angle_gamma   90.00
#
_symmetry.space_group_name_H-M   'P 1'
#
loop_
_entity.id
_entity.type
_entity.pdbx_description
1 polymer ?
#
loop_
_entity_poly.entity_id
_entity_poly.type
_entity_poly.pdbx_seq_one_letter_code
_entity_poly.pdbx_strand_id
1 'polypeptide(L)'
;MKKTEVFTCSIFFLLGMMACNQGQKSQVSESAGLSVFILSESELPDYEKEIDHQGLIEAWGDRHGESLRTGEHIYNNICFNCHGNTDQEGSLPTAFKFWKDTFKVGNDPFSIYQTLTRGYGSMPPQTNLTPVEKYDIIHFIRETFLLENNPGQYFDIDSTYLASLPAGRNMGPAPKEFKPWAEMDYGNFLVNTYELVGLNAPPRERSSGPSPLPDENYVNANFAYKGIAVRLDKGKGGIAAGKSWMMFDHDLMRVAGAWTGEGFIDWEAILFNGRHNISPRTVGDLHFENRVGPGWANPNTGTFDDPRFMARDKRKFGPLPREWAHFKGMYQFADRLILSYTVGNSSVLETFGLESLDQFPVFTRTLNISPSDRKLKMRVAPKGTAVSLIGNGALLKEEGDFILMEVQPSVPAKIKLLIGKAGMKGLEAYAKQSSAPESLKAFTKGGPARYPQKLKSTIAMVESDGPFQVDVMNPPFDSPWKNQFRLSGIDFFKNPNQGVVCTTDGDVWFVEGFTAKSGELTWQRIASGLFQPLGIKVVNGEIFVTCRDQLVRLHDFNGDRETDFYESFNNDHQVTDHFHEFAMGLQTDKEGNFYYAKSARHAREALVPQHGTLIKVSKDGRNSEIIAHGFRAANGVCLNPDGTFIVTDQEGHWNPMNRINWVKKGGFYGNMFGYNPPADSTDLGMEQPLVWVERDRDQSPSELLWVESKKWGALNGKLLNLSYGYGKVFVVPFEKIGDQVQGGIYELPIPRFSTGIMRGRFNPGDGQLYVCGLSAWGSTQPQLGGLYRIRATGKPMHVPIGIQVMKDGLELTFSESLDINSAKELNNYSVKTWDLLRSRKYGSSHYNVQTLEVSKADISKDGKTLKLKIPNIQPTWVMEIQFNLKSEKGESVEGLIQNTIHRLGESSIL
;
A
#
# COMPACT_ATOMS: atom_id res chain seq x y z
N MET A 1 -8.58 -61.42 33.48
CA MET A 1 -7.69 -61.28 34.66
C MET A 1 -7.72 -59.83 35.11
N LYS A 2 -7.81 -59.48 36.41
CA LYS A 2 -6.68 -59.37 37.40
C LYS A 2 -5.49 -58.60 36.79
N LYS A 3 -4.84 -57.61 37.41
CA LYS A 3 -4.79 -56.94 38.75
C LYS A 3 -3.48 -56.06 38.66
N THR A 4 -3.08 -55.09 39.49
CA THR A 4 -3.59 -54.30 40.63
C THR A 4 -2.85 -52.92 40.59
N GLU A 5 -2.81 -51.97 41.55
CA GLU A 5 -3.22 -51.75 42.96
C GLU A 5 -3.58 -50.23 43.08
N VAL A 6 -4.63 -49.70 43.77
CA VAL A 6 -5.02 -49.71 45.22
C VAL A 6 -4.24 -48.64 46.04
N PHE A 7 -4.76 -47.80 46.97
CA PHE A 7 -5.91 -47.85 47.92
C PHE A 7 -6.50 -46.43 48.32
N THR A 8 -7.82 -46.36 48.63
CA THR A 8 -8.63 -45.68 49.74
C THR A 8 -8.06 -44.55 50.66
N CYS A 9 -8.77 -43.75 51.51
CA CYS A 9 -10.18 -43.42 51.96
C CYS A 9 -10.13 -42.17 52.92
N SER A 10 -11.14 -41.55 53.57
CA SER A 10 -12.64 -41.51 53.59
C SER A 10 -13.12 -40.15 54.20
N ILE A 11 -14.25 -39.50 53.84
CA ILE A 11 -15.69 -39.56 54.26
C ILE A 11 -16.05 -39.26 55.77
N PHE A 12 -17.17 -38.52 55.98
CA PHE A 12 -17.99 -38.23 57.20
C PHE A 12 -17.63 -36.92 57.99
N PHE A 13 -18.51 -35.88 58.08
CA PHE A 13 -19.77 -35.64 58.90
C PHE A 13 -19.48 -35.05 60.32
N LEU A 14 -20.32 -34.25 61.01
CA LEU A 14 -21.56 -33.48 60.70
C LEU A 14 -21.90 -32.49 61.86
N LEU A 15 -22.66 -31.42 61.57
CA LEU A 15 -23.61 -30.66 62.43
C LEU A 15 -23.15 -29.91 63.73
N GLY A 16 -23.77 -28.73 63.97
CA GLY A 16 -23.82 -28.04 65.27
C GLY A 16 -24.32 -26.57 65.20
N MET A 17 -25.47 -26.27 65.83
CA MET A 17 -25.99 -24.89 66.06
C MET A 17 -25.55 -24.42 67.48
N MET A 18 -25.63 -23.15 67.94
CA MET A 18 -26.47 -21.96 67.65
C MET A 18 -25.70 -20.70 68.19
N ALA A 19 -26.09 -19.40 68.18
CA ALA A 19 -27.29 -18.63 67.81
C ALA A 19 -26.96 -17.12 67.58
N CYS A 20 -27.98 -16.29 67.28
CA CYS A 20 -28.27 -14.90 67.73
C CYS A 20 -27.12 -13.93 68.17
N ASN A 21 -27.10 -12.64 67.77
CA ASN A 21 -28.01 -11.81 66.94
C ASN A 21 -27.34 -10.46 66.52
N GLN A 22 -28.02 -9.69 65.65
CA GLN A 22 -27.83 -8.28 65.22
C GLN A 22 -26.81 -7.96 64.10
N GLY A 23 -27.24 -7.11 63.14
CA GLY A 23 -26.36 -6.35 62.23
C GLY A 23 -26.37 -6.75 60.75
N GLN A 24 -27.35 -6.29 59.96
CA GLN A 24 -27.34 -6.47 58.49
C GLN A 24 -26.51 -5.39 57.77
N LYS A 25 -25.70 -5.81 56.79
CA LYS A 25 -25.75 -5.31 55.40
C LYS A 25 -25.04 -6.28 54.44
N SER A 26 -25.59 -6.44 53.25
CA SER A 26 -25.14 -7.44 52.26
C SER A 26 -23.95 -6.95 51.44
N GLN A 27 -22.88 -7.74 51.39
CA GLN A 27 -21.89 -7.63 50.31
C GLN A 27 -22.43 -8.29 49.03
N VAL A 28 -22.24 -7.62 47.90
CA VAL A 28 -22.42 -8.18 46.55
C VAL A 28 -21.02 -8.45 45.98
N SER A 29 -20.88 -9.48 45.16
CA SER A 29 -19.58 -9.95 44.65
C SER A 29 -18.85 -8.92 43.79
N GLU A 30 -17.54 -8.80 44.00
CA GLU A 30 -16.64 -8.06 43.13
C GLU A 30 -16.63 -8.67 41.71
N SER A 31 -16.59 -7.81 40.70
CA SER A 31 -16.50 -8.19 39.29
C SER A 31 -15.07 -8.00 38.77
N ALA A 32 -14.76 -8.60 37.62
CA ALA A 32 -13.41 -8.61 37.06
C ALA A 32 -12.84 -7.19 36.89
N GLY A 33 -11.57 -7.01 37.28
CA GLY A 33 -10.93 -5.69 37.36
C GLY A 33 -10.76 -5.02 35.99
N LEU A 34 -11.33 -3.83 35.85
CA LEU A 34 -10.96 -2.87 34.82
C LEU A 34 -9.58 -2.28 35.14
N SER A 35 -8.66 -2.29 34.18
CA SER A 35 -7.38 -1.59 34.30
C SER A 35 -7.60 -0.08 34.26
N VAL A 36 -7.33 0.61 35.37
CA VAL A 36 -7.45 2.07 35.48
C VAL A 36 -6.15 2.71 34.99
N PHE A 37 -6.19 3.36 33.83
CA PHE A 37 -5.06 4.12 33.29
C PHE A 37 -5.09 5.56 33.82
N ILE A 38 -4.46 5.81 34.97
CA ILE A 38 -4.27 7.15 35.54
C ILE A 38 -2.83 7.28 36.07
N LEU A 39 -2.02 8.14 35.45
CA LEU A 39 -0.64 8.44 35.89
C LEU A 39 -0.60 9.36 37.11
N SER A 40 0.26 9.02 38.08
CA SER A 40 0.57 9.85 39.25
C SER A 40 1.51 11.03 38.91
N GLU A 41 1.62 12.02 39.80
CA GLU A 41 2.57 13.15 39.66
C GLU A 41 4.05 12.72 39.66
N SER A 42 4.35 11.51 40.14
CA SER A 42 5.67 10.88 40.09
C SER A 42 5.98 10.19 38.76
N GLU A 43 4.98 10.01 37.89
CA GLU A 43 5.13 9.34 36.58
C GLU A 43 5.07 10.33 35.39
N LEU A 44 4.64 11.57 35.63
CA LEU A 44 4.67 12.62 34.61
C LEU A 44 6.08 13.23 34.43
N PRO A 45 6.46 13.60 33.20
CA PRO A 45 7.66 14.41 32.95
C PRO A 45 7.63 15.72 33.74
N ASP A 46 8.78 16.15 34.27
CA ASP A 46 8.85 17.34 35.15
C ASP A 46 8.36 18.64 34.50
N TYR A 47 8.37 18.74 33.17
CA TYR A 47 7.82 19.91 32.46
C TYR A 47 6.31 20.08 32.66
N GLU A 48 5.55 19.00 32.86
CA GLU A 48 4.08 19.04 33.05
C GLU A 48 3.66 19.84 34.31
N LYS A 49 4.61 20.07 35.23
CA LYS A 49 4.42 20.84 36.48
C LYS A 49 4.56 22.35 36.30
N GLU A 50 5.01 22.80 35.12
CA GLU A 50 5.37 24.20 34.84
C GLU A 50 4.77 24.73 33.52
N ILE A 51 3.76 24.05 32.98
CA ILE A 51 3.12 24.40 31.70
C ILE A 51 2.29 25.67 31.82
N ASP A 52 2.55 26.62 30.92
CA ASP A 52 1.75 27.83 30.75
C ASP A 52 0.45 27.50 30.01
N HIS A 53 -0.51 26.94 30.75
CA HIS A 53 -1.82 26.56 30.24
C HIS A 53 -2.63 27.77 29.73
N GLN A 54 -2.40 28.97 30.27
CA GLN A 54 -3.03 30.20 29.80
C GLN A 54 -2.47 30.58 28.43
N GLY A 55 -1.15 30.74 28.31
CA GLY A 55 -0.49 31.12 27.06
C GLY A 55 -0.71 30.12 25.91
N LEU A 56 -0.84 28.82 26.21
CA LEU A 56 -1.19 27.80 25.20
C LEU A 56 -2.61 27.96 24.63
N ILE A 57 -3.56 28.42 25.45
CA ILE A 57 -4.95 28.66 25.02
C ILE A 57 -5.07 30.03 24.34
N GLU A 58 -4.41 31.06 24.85
CA GLU A 58 -4.41 32.40 24.24
C GLU A 58 -3.76 32.37 22.84
N ALA A 59 -2.71 31.57 22.65
CA ALA A 59 -2.06 31.37 21.36
C ALA A 59 -2.98 30.75 20.27
N TRP A 60 -4.14 30.18 20.63
CA TRP A 60 -5.12 29.70 19.64
C TRP A 60 -5.67 30.82 18.76
N GLY A 61 -5.71 32.08 19.22
CA GLY A 61 -6.14 33.21 18.39
C GLY A 61 -5.18 33.43 17.21
N ASP A 62 -3.89 33.63 17.52
CA ASP A 62 -2.84 33.86 16.51
C ASP A 62 -2.57 32.61 15.65
N ARG A 63 -2.72 31.40 16.21
CA ARG A 63 -2.46 30.13 15.52
C ARG A 63 -3.71 29.41 14.99
N HIS A 64 -4.90 30.01 14.99
CA HIS A 64 -6.17 29.27 14.80
C HIS A 64 -6.16 28.27 13.61
N GLY A 65 -5.86 28.76 12.40
CA GLY A 65 -5.78 27.92 11.21
C GLY A 65 -4.56 26.99 11.12
N GLU A 66 -3.54 27.14 11.98
CA GLU A 66 -2.45 26.15 12.14
C GLU A 66 -2.90 25.06 13.12
N SER A 67 -3.33 25.48 14.30
CA SER A 67 -3.78 24.67 15.43
C SER A 67 -4.88 23.68 15.02
N LEU A 68 -5.90 24.12 14.27
CA LEU A 68 -6.95 23.23 13.76
C LEU A 68 -6.43 22.14 12.80
N ARG A 69 -5.51 22.47 11.88
CA ARG A 69 -4.95 21.47 10.94
C ARG A 69 -4.03 20.47 11.64
N THR A 70 -3.25 20.92 12.62
CA THR A 70 -2.43 20.04 13.48
C THR A 70 -3.34 19.13 14.32
N GLY A 71 -4.35 19.70 14.96
CA GLY A 71 -5.34 18.96 15.75
C GLY A 71 -6.12 17.93 14.95
N GLU A 72 -6.60 18.29 13.76
CA GLU A 72 -7.26 17.37 12.82
C GLU A 72 -6.34 16.21 12.44
N HIS A 73 -5.10 16.52 12.04
CA HIS A 73 -4.13 15.51 11.61
C HIS A 73 -3.82 14.51 12.73
N ILE A 74 -3.64 14.98 13.96
CA ILE A 74 -3.34 14.10 15.09
C ILE A 74 -4.61 13.35 15.55
N TYR A 75 -5.77 14.00 15.55
CA TYR A 75 -7.05 13.35 15.85
C TYR A 75 -7.33 12.18 14.90
N ASN A 76 -7.19 12.39 13.59
CA ASN A 76 -7.45 11.35 12.58
C ASN A 76 -6.47 10.18 12.66
N ASN A 77 -5.22 10.40 13.09
CA ASN A 77 -4.22 9.34 13.24
C ASN A 77 -4.31 8.59 14.59
N ILE A 78 -4.64 9.29 15.69
CA ILE A 78 -4.54 8.75 17.06
C ILE A 78 -5.92 8.54 17.72
N CYS A 79 -6.81 9.51 17.64
CA CYS A 79 -8.06 9.53 18.42
C CYS A 79 -9.25 8.90 17.68
N PHE A 80 -9.36 9.14 16.36
CA PHE A 80 -10.52 8.77 15.54
C PHE A 80 -10.85 7.28 15.61
N ASN A 81 -9.84 6.40 15.59
CA ASN A 81 -10.06 4.95 15.69
C ASN A 81 -10.88 4.56 16.95
N CYS A 82 -10.72 5.28 18.06
CA CYS A 82 -11.44 5.04 19.30
C CYS A 82 -12.76 5.82 19.37
N HIS A 83 -12.72 7.12 19.04
CA HIS A 83 -13.81 8.06 19.30
C HIS A 83 -14.78 8.27 18.12
N GLY A 84 -14.32 8.16 16.87
CA GLY A 84 -15.11 8.40 15.66
C GLY A 84 -15.36 9.89 15.36
N ASN A 85 -16.40 10.15 14.56
CA ASN A 85 -16.98 11.47 14.28
C ASN A 85 -18.51 11.36 14.07
N THR A 86 -19.16 12.45 13.64
CA THR A 86 -20.61 12.50 13.34
C THR A 86 -21.10 11.43 12.37
N ASP A 87 -20.25 11.03 11.42
CA ASP A 87 -20.61 10.21 10.27
C ASP A 87 -20.28 8.72 10.49
N GLN A 88 -19.32 8.45 11.39
CA GLN A 88 -18.79 7.14 11.71
C GLN A 88 -18.44 7.04 13.20
N GLU A 89 -19.16 6.17 13.93
CA GLU A 89 -18.80 5.87 15.31
C GLU A 89 -17.44 5.14 15.41
N GLY A 90 -16.68 5.45 16.47
CA GLY A 90 -15.37 4.84 16.71
C GLY A 90 -15.45 3.36 17.10
N SER A 91 -14.33 2.63 16.99
CA SER A 91 -14.28 1.18 17.21
C SER A 91 -14.43 0.73 18.67
N LEU A 92 -14.50 1.67 19.62
CA LEU A 92 -14.81 1.41 21.03
C LEU A 92 -16.19 1.99 21.38
N PRO A 93 -17.26 1.15 21.52
CA PRO A 93 -18.61 1.63 21.84
C PRO A 93 -18.77 2.36 23.17
N THR A 94 -17.76 2.28 24.05
CA THR A 94 -17.67 2.96 25.36
C THR A 94 -16.77 4.20 25.35
N ALA A 95 -16.11 4.52 24.23
CA ALA A 95 -15.34 5.76 24.10
C ALA A 95 -16.27 6.96 23.94
N PHE A 96 -15.77 8.13 24.37
CA PHE A 96 -16.55 9.36 24.44
C PHE A 96 -16.82 9.95 23.05
N LYS A 97 -18.09 10.11 22.69
CA LYS A 97 -18.52 10.66 21.39
C LYS A 97 -18.69 12.18 21.50
N PHE A 98 -17.66 12.93 21.12
CA PHE A 98 -17.60 14.38 21.34
C PHE A 98 -18.84 15.14 20.83
N TRP A 99 -19.41 14.74 19.70
CA TRP A 99 -20.59 15.36 19.08
C TRP A 99 -21.93 14.98 19.74
N LYS A 100 -21.94 14.25 20.86
CA LYS A 100 -23.19 13.69 21.45
C LYS A 100 -23.18 13.46 22.97
N ASP A 101 -22.07 13.03 23.54
CA ASP A 101 -22.00 12.59 24.94
C ASP A 101 -21.78 13.74 25.93
N THR A 102 -22.11 13.51 27.21
CA THR A 102 -21.90 14.47 28.30
C THR A 102 -20.60 14.16 29.06
N PHE A 103 -19.67 15.12 29.13
CA PHE A 103 -18.38 15.00 29.82
C PHE A 103 -18.57 14.67 31.30
N LYS A 104 -17.70 13.80 31.82
CA LYS A 104 -17.80 13.26 33.20
C LYS A 104 -16.70 13.76 34.15
N VAL A 105 -15.71 14.46 33.62
CA VAL A 105 -14.50 14.92 34.34
C VAL A 105 -14.11 16.36 33.97
N GLY A 106 -15.09 17.18 33.58
CA GLY A 106 -14.89 18.52 33.02
C GLY A 106 -14.87 18.53 31.49
N ASN A 107 -15.37 19.63 30.91
CA ASN A 107 -15.44 19.91 29.47
C ASN A 107 -14.59 21.14 29.07
N ASP A 108 -13.96 21.79 30.03
CA ASP A 108 -13.01 22.87 29.79
C ASP A 108 -11.68 22.35 29.20
N PRO A 109 -10.92 23.19 28.48
CA PRO A 109 -9.66 22.79 27.86
C PRO A 109 -8.65 22.13 28.81
N PHE A 110 -8.54 22.58 30.07
CA PHE A 110 -7.56 22.06 31.02
C PHE A 110 -7.96 20.69 31.56
N SER A 111 -9.24 20.44 31.83
CA SER A 111 -9.74 19.10 32.19
C SER A 111 -9.53 18.08 31.07
N ILE A 112 -9.72 18.48 29.81
CA ILE A 112 -9.42 17.61 28.66
C ILE A 112 -7.91 17.40 28.53
N TYR A 113 -7.08 18.43 28.79
CA TYR A 113 -5.62 18.30 28.83
C TYR A 113 -5.14 17.31 29.91
N GLN A 114 -5.71 17.37 31.12
CA GLN A 114 -5.39 16.41 32.18
C GLN A 114 -5.80 14.98 31.80
N THR A 115 -6.94 14.82 31.13
CA THR A 115 -7.40 13.52 30.59
C THR A 115 -6.42 12.97 29.54
N LEU A 116 -5.98 13.80 28.58
CA LEU A 116 -4.95 13.42 27.60
C LEU A 116 -3.60 13.10 28.24
N THR A 117 -3.24 13.78 29.33
CA THR A 117 -1.92 13.67 29.97
C THR A 117 -1.80 12.48 30.92
N ARG A 118 -2.84 12.21 31.71
CA ARG A 118 -2.82 11.16 32.76
C ARG A 118 -3.57 9.89 32.34
N GLY A 119 -4.46 9.97 31.36
CA GLY A 119 -5.47 8.96 31.10
C GLY A 119 -6.68 9.08 32.04
N TYR A 120 -7.78 8.43 31.68
CA TYR A 120 -8.96 8.34 32.55
C TYR A 120 -9.77 7.08 32.25
N GLY A 121 -10.04 6.27 33.29
CA GLY A 121 -10.77 5.02 33.16
C GLY A 121 -10.07 4.07 32.18
N SER A 122 -10.71 3.82 31.03
CA SER A 122 -10.19 2.98 29.95
C SER A 122 -9.39 3.74 28.88
N MET A 123 -9.33 5.08 28.94
CA MET A 123 -8.53 5.90 28.02
C MET A 123 -7.08 6.00 28.52
N PRO A 124 -6.08 5.51 27.77
CA PRO A 124 -4.68 5.61 28.17
C PRO A 124 -4.12 7.04 28.00
N PRO A 125 -3.08 7.41 28.78
CA PRO A 125 -2.36 8.67 28.63
C PRO A 125 -1.67 8.77 27.26
N GLN A 126 -1.76 9.94 26.64
CA GLN A 126 -1.15 10.26 25.34
C GLN A 126 0.28 10.79 25.53
N THR A 127 1.14 9.99 26.16
CA THR A 127 2.50 10.37 26.58
C THR A 127 3.46 10.72 25.43
N ASN A 128 3.10 10.39 24.19
CA ASN A 128 3.86 10.74 22.99
C ASN A 128 3.62 12.18 22.49
N LEU A 129 2.59 12.87 23.00
CA LEU A 129 2.22 14.22 22.56
C LEU A 129 2.85 15.30 23.45
N THR A 130 3.38 16.35 22.82
CA THR A 130 3.79 17.57 23.50
C THR A 130 2.57 18.37 24.00
N PRO A 131 2.74 19.31 24.95
CA PRO A 131 1.63 20.12 25.45
C PRO A 131 0.92 20.91 24.36
N VAL A 132 1.68 21.48 23.42
CA VAL A 132 1.14 22.21 22.25
C VAL A 132 0.25 21.30 21.40
N GLU A 133 0.70 20.08 21.09
CA GLU A 133 -0.08 19.12 20.29
C GLU A 133 -1.36 18.66 20.99
N LYS A 134 -1.33 18.46 22.32
CA LYS A 134 -2.53 18.17 23.10
C LYS A 134 -3.54 19.32 22.99
N TYR A 135 -3.09 20.58 23.13
CA TYR A 135 -3.96 21.74 22.97
C TYR A 135 -4.46 21.94 21.54
N ASP A 136 -3.64 21.69 20.51
CA ASP A 136 -4.08 21.74 19.11
C ASP A 136 -5.21 20.70 18.83
N ILE A 137 -5.14 19.49 19.41
CA ILE A 137 -6.25 18.51 19.36
C ILE A 137 -7.49 18.99 20.12
N ILE A 138 -7.32 19.57 21.31
CA ILE A 138 -8.45 20.10 22.12
C ILE A 138 -9.18 21.20 21.34
N HIS A 139 -8.44 22.09 20.68
CA HIS A 139 -8.99 23.13 19.81
C HIS A 139 -9.81 22.51 18.66
N PHE A 140 -9.22 21.56 17.93
CA PHE A 140 -9.92 20.84 16.86
C PHE A 140 -11.22 20.18 17.34
N ILE A 141 -11.20 19.47 18.47
CA ILE A 141 -12.38 18.83 19.06
C ILE A 141 -13.46 19.87 19.42
N ARG A 142 -13.05 21.00 20.00
CA ARG A 142 -13.95 22.08 20.41
C ARG A 142 -14.67 22.70 19.21
N GLU A 143 -13.93 23.17 18.21
CA GLU A 143 -14.52 23.85 17.05
C GLU A 143 -15.30 22.87 16.15
N THR A 144 -14.80 21.64 15.98
CA THR A 144 -15.35 20.69 14.99
C THR A 144 -16.52 19.85 15.53
N PHE A 145 -16.53 19.51 16.82
CA PHE A 145 -17.57 18.62 17.40
C PHE A 145 -18.41 19.27 18.50
N LEU A 146 -17.81 20.13 19.34
CA LEU A 146 -18.55 20.72 20.45
C LEU A 146 -19.33 21.96 20.04
N LEU A 147 -18.74 22.87 19.27
CA LEU A 147 -19.33 24.17 18.92
C LEU A 147 -20.67 24.03 18.18
N GLU A 148 -20.72 23.22 17.11
CA GLU A 148 -21.93 23.06 16.29
C GLU A 148 -22.81 21.86 16.71
N ASN A 149 -22.21 20.71 17.06
CA ASN A 149 -22.99 19.47 17.22
C ASN A 149 -23.33 19.13 18.68
N ASN A 150 -22.53 19.59 19.65
CA ASN A 150 -22.76 19.39 21.08
C ASN A 150 -22.62 20.70 21.89
N PRO A 151 -23.33 21.79 21.52
CA PRO A 151 -23.12 23.12 22.10
C PRO A 151 -23.41 23.17 23.60
N GLY A 152 -24.29 22.29 24.11
CA GLY A 152 -24.52 22.12 25.55
C GLY A 152 -23.33 21.54 26.32
N GLN A 153 -22.24 21.18 25.64
CA GLN A 153 -20.95 20.74 26.20
C GLN A 153 -19.76 21.59 25.71
N TYR A 154 -19.99 22.58 24.84
CA TYR A 154 -19.00 23.60 24.56
C TYR A 154 -18.76 24.45 25.83
N PHE A 155 -17.50 24.77 26.11
CA PHE A 155 -17.10 25.56 27.29
C PHE A 155 -16.54 26.90 26.82
N ASP A 156 -17.19 28.01 27.16
CA ASP A 156 -16.72 29.35 26.81
C ASP A 156 -15.45 29.71 27.58
N ILE A 157 -14.46 30.24 26.87
CA ILE A 157 -13.17 30.66 27.44
C ILE A 157 -13.24 32.16 27.67
N ASP A 158 -13.29 32.56 28.93
CA ASP A 158 -13.26 33.96 29.36
C ASP A 158 -12.00 34.28 30.18
N SER A 159 -11.81 35.56 30.50
CA SER A 159 -10.68 36.02 31.34
C SER A 159 -10.73 35.45 32.76
N THR A 160 -11.91 35.07 33.27
CA THR A 160 -12.07 34.47 34.59
C THR A 160 -11.51 33.05 34.61
N TYR A 161 -11.82 32.26 33.59
CA TYR A 161 -11.29 30.91 33.41
C TYR A 161 -9.77 30.94 33.16
N LEU A 162 -9.29 31.80 32.25
CA LEU A 162 -7.86 31.91 31.97
C LEU A 162 -7.05 32.25 33.23
N ALA A 163 -7.54 33.19 34.04
CA ALA A 163 -6.93 33.55 35.33
C ALA A 163 -7.09 32.49 36.44
N SER A 164 -7.85 31.41 36.21
CA SER A 164 -8.02 30.28 37.15
C SER A 164 -7.09 29.10 36.87
N LEU A 165 -6.38 29.11 35.74
CA LEU A 165 -5.47 28.05 35.33
C LEU A 165 -4.22 27.97 36.21
N PRO A 166 -3.55 26.80 36.29
CA PRO A 166 -2.26 26.70 36.98
C PRO A 166 -1.21 27.63 36.34
N ALA A 167 -0.54 28.41 37.17
CA ALA A 167 0.51 29.32 36.72
C ALA A 167 1.75 28.55 36.25
N GLY A 168 2.08 28.69 34.96
CA GLY A 168 3.25 28.09 34.33
C GLY A 168 4.33 29.09 33.93
N ARG A 169 5.35 28.60 33.22
CA ARG A 169 6.43 29.41 32.66
C ARG A 169 7.07 28.86 31.36
N ASN A 170 6.57 27.74 30.84
CA ASN A 170 7.06 27.17 29.57
C ASN A 170 5.95 26.42 28.82
N MET A 171 6.13 26.19 27.52
CA MET A 171 5.18 25.50 26.64
C MET A 171 5.44 23.98 26.54
N GLY A 172 6.29 23.44 27.41
CA GLY A 172 6.83 22.09 27.32
C GLY A 172 7.90 21.93 26.24
N PRO A 173 8.25 20.69 25.86
CA PRO A 173 9.07 20.43 24.68
C PRO A 173 8.35 20.91 23.41
N ALA A 174 9.10 21.51 22.49
CA ALA A 174 8.55 21.91 21.19
C ALA A 174 8.06 20.66 20.41
N PRO A 175 6.94 20.77 19.66
CA PRO A 175 6.48 19.71 18.75
C PRO A 175 7.60 19.24 17.84
N LYS A 176 7.72 17.92 17.69
CA LYS A 176 8.61 17.32 16.69
C LYS A 176 7.82 17.12 15.42
N GLU A 177 8.39 17.52 14.29
CA GLU A 177 7.78 17.30 12.97
C GLU A 177 7.65 15.78 12.72
N PHE A 178 6.47 15.23 13.01
CA PHE A 178 6.17 13.80 12.92
C PHE A 178 6.34 13.32 11.47
N LYS A 179 7.30 12.42 11.26
CA LYS A 179 7.64 11.88 9.94
C LYS A 179 7.50 10.37 10.00
N PRO A 180 6.28 9.81 9.92
CA PRO A 180 6.07 8.38 10.07
C PRO A 180 6.90 7.57 9.06
N TRP A 181 7.06 8.06 7.83
CA TRP A 181 7.93 7.46 6.81
C TRP A 181 9.44 7.56 7.10
N ALA A 182 9.90 8.46 7.96
CA ALA A 182 11.32 8.58 8.35
C ALA A 182 11.61 7.93 9.72
N GLU A 183 10.58 7.67 10.52
CA GLU A 183 10.68 7.01 11.82
C GLU A 183 10.40 5.50 11.76
N MET A 184 9.78 5.01 10.68
CA MET A 184 9.46 3.60 10.49
C MET A 184 10.72 2.71 10.41
N ASP A 185 10.73 1.61 11.15
CA ASP A 185 11.77 0.58 11.09
C ASP A 185 11.48 -0.34 9.89
N TYR A 186 12.01 0.01 8.72
CA TYR A 186 11.94 -0.78 7.48
C TYR A 186 12.74 -2.11 7.51
N GLY A 187 13.36 -2.50 8.64
CA GLY A 187 14.41 -3.51 8.68
C GLY A 187 15.77 -2.92 8.25
N ASN A 188 16.82 -3.75 8.18
CA ASN A 188 18.19 -3.26 7.93
C ASN A 188 18.47 -2.86 6.46
N PHE A 189 17.49 -3.00 5.57
CA PHE A 189 17.58 -2.62 4.16
C PHE A 189 16.30 -1.94 3.69
N LEU A 190 16.39 -1.17 2.59
CA LEU A 190 15.23 -0.65 1.87
C LEU A 190 15.54 -0.63 0.37
N VAL A 191 14.58 -1.07 -0.44
CA VAL A 191 14.69 -1.06 -1.90
C VAL A 191 13.90 0.12 -2.47
N ASN A 192 14.55 0.93 -3.31
CA ASN A 192 13.94 2.10 -3.96
C ASN A 192 14.71 2.54 -5.22
N THR A 193 14.20 3.59 -5.89
CA THR A 193 15.00 4.41 -6.80
C THR A 193 15.77 5.42 -5.96
N TYR A 194 17.09 5.48 -6.10
CA TYR A 194 17.92 6.45 -5.37
C TYR A 194 18.84 7.21 -6.32
N GLU A 195 18.99 8.52 -6.10
CA GLU A 195 20.04 9.34 -6.70
C GLU A 195 21.17 9.52 -5.67
N LEU A 196 22.40 9.12 -6.03
CA LEU A 196 23.55 9.28 -5.16
C LEU A 196 24.15 10.68 -5.33
N VAL A 197 24.28 11.39 -4.22
CA VAL A 197 24.83 12.75 -4.12
C VAL A 197 25.54 12.97 -2.78
N GLY A 198 26.50 13.89 -2.74
CA GLY A 198 27.10 14.38 -1.49
C GLY A 198 26.39 15.63 -0.93
N LEU A 199 26.81 16.08 0.26
CA LEU A 199 26.25 17.21 1.03
C LEU A 199 25.88 18.47 0.22
N ASN A 200 26.65 18.81 -0.81
CA ASN A 200 26.50 20.05 -1.59
C ASN A 200 25.80 19.83 -2.94
N ALA A 201 24.83 18.92 -3.00
CA ALA A 201 24.10 18.59 -4.22
C ALA A 201 23.33 19.81 -4.78
N PRO A 202 23.43 20.11 -6.09
CA PRO A 202 22.59 21.16 -6.70
C PRO A 202 21.11 20.74 -6.67
N PRO A 203 20.16 21.68 -6.61
CA PRO A 203 18.73 21.36 -6.70
C PRO A 203 18.39 20.49 -7.92
N ARG A 204 17.42 19.58 -7.76
CA ARG A 204 16.93 18.77 -8.89
C ARG A 204 16.31 19.67 -9.96
N GLU A 205 16.66 19.43 -11.22
CA GLU A 205 15.87 19.91 -12.35
C GLU A 205 14.45 19.33 -12.25
N ARG A 206 13.44 20.13 -12.57
CA ARG A 206 12.04 19.67 -12.65
C ARG A 206 11.37 20.40 -13.81
N SER A 207 10.95 19.65 -14.81
CA SER A 207 10.37 20.25 -16.02
C SER A 207 9.01 20.87 -15.74
N SER A 208 8.71 21.97 -16.44
CA SER A 208 7.43 22.67 -16.37
C SER A 208 6.95 23.06 -17.77
N GLY A 209 5.72 23.59 -17.88
CA GLY A 209 5.10 23.96 -19.14
C GLY A 209 3.95 23.02 -19.55
N PRO A 210 3.54 23.01 -20.83
CA PRO A 210 2.44 22.19 -21.32
C PRO A 210 2.80 20.72 -21.42
N SER A 211 1.81 19.83 -21.30
CA SER A 211 1.99 18.38 -21.48
C SER A 211 2.05 17.99 -22.98
N PRO A 212 2.93 17.06 -23.39
CA PRO A 212 3.85 16.29 -22.56
C PRO A 212 5.05 17.13 -22.07
N LEU A 213 5.39 17.00 -20.79
CA LEU A 213 6.53 17.71 -20.20
C LEU A 213 7.86 17.18 -20.80
N PRO A 214 8.83 18.05 -21.13
CA PRO A 214 10.12 17.64 -21.69
C PRO A 214 10.94 16.88 -20.65
N ASP A 215 11.69 15.87 -21.05
CA ASP A 215 12.45 15.01 -20.12
C ASP A 215 13.61 15.74 -19.44
N GLU A 216 13.76 15.58 -18.13
CA GLU A 216 14.87 16.11 -17.33
C GLU A 216 16.24 15.56 -17.79
N ASN A 217 17.28 16.40 -17.76
CA ASN A 217 18.62 16.06 -18.23
C ASN A 217 19.45 15.32 -17.17
N TYR A 218 18.98 14.14 -16.79
CA TYR A 218 19.63 13.28 -15.79
C TYR A 218 20.74 12.38 -16.37
N VAL A 219 21.29 12.67 -17.55
CA VAL A 219 22.28 11.80 -18.23
C VAL A 219 23.57 11.58 -17.42
N ASN A 220 23.92 12.55 -16.56
CA ASN A 220 25.09 12.51 -15.68
C ASN A 220 24.75 12.21 -14.20
N ALA A 221 23.48 11.99 -13.86
CA ALA A 221 23.05 11.75 -12.47
C ALA A 221 23.26 10.29 -12.06
N ASN A 222 23.79 10.04 -10.86
CA ASN A 222 24.13 8.69 -10.42
C ASN A 222 22.91 7.96 -9.80
N PHE A 223 21.99 7.54 -10.67
CA PHE A 223 20.79 6.79 -10.24
C PHE A 223 21.05 5.29 -10.07
N ALA A 224 20.65 4.74 -8.91
CA ALA A 224 20.37 3.33 -8.70
C ALA A 224 18.84 3.12 -8.80
N TYR A 225 18.33 2.80 -9.98
CA TYR A 225 16.89 2.66 -10.24
C TYR A 225 16.24 1.45 -9.55
N LYS A 226 17.05 0.42 -9.27
CA LYS A 226 16.70 -0.72 -8.40
C LYS A 226 17.75 -0.85 -7.30
N GLY A 227 17.87 0.21 -6.51
CA GLY A 227 18.83 0.32 -5.43
C GLY A 227 18.36 -0.41 -4.18
N ILE A 228 19.17 -1.34 -3.69
CA ILE A 228 19.08 -1.99 -2.39
C ILE A 228 20.03 -1.23 -1.46
N ALA A 229 19.47 -0.36 -0.62
CA ALA A 229 20.22 0.32 0.42
C ALA A 229 20.36 -0.58 1.65
N VAL A 230 21.52 -0.59 2.31
CA VAL A 230 21.80 -1.43 3.49
C VAL A 230 22.48 -0.60 4.57
N ARG A 231 21.97 -0.64 5.82
CA ARG A 231 22.62 -0.05 7.01
C ARG A 231 23.74 -0.96 7.51
N LEU A 232 24.84 -0.37 7.97
CA LEU A 232 26.07 -1.07 8.35
C LEU A 232 26.50 -0.83 9.80
N ASP A 233 26.06 0.27 10.40
CA ASP A 233 26.22 0.55 11.83
C ASP A 233 25.17 -0.20 12.66
N LYS A 234 25.51 -0.58 13.89
CA LYS A 234 24.63 -1.34 14.79
C LYS A 234 23.68 -0.42 15.54
N GLY A 235 22.38 -0.73 15.53
CA GLY A 235 21.38 -0.02 16.32
C GLY A 235 19.97 -0.59 16.13
N LYS A 236 18.98 0.05 16.76
CA LYS A 236 17.55 -0.19 16.52
C LYS A 236 17.01 0.82 15.50
N GLY A 237 15.76 0.64 15.02
CA GLY A 237 15.09 1.59 14.13
C GLY A 237 15.43 1.40 12.64
N GLY A 238 15.78 0.17 12.25
CA GLY A 238 16.03 -0.22 10.87
C GLY A 238 17.08 0.64 10.15
N ILE A 239 17.00 0.69 8.82
CA ILE A 239 17.90 1.47 7.98
C ILE A 239 17.73 2.99 8.15
N ALA A 240 16.53 3.45 8.49
CA ALA A 240 16.20 4.86 8.66
C ALA A 240 16.99 5.53 9.80
N ALA A 241 17.13 4.82 10.94
CA ALA A 241 17.91 5.26 12.09
C ALA A 241 19.41 4.88 12.04
N GLY A 242 19.93 4.60 10.84
CA GLY A 242 21.36 4.34 10.60
C GLY A 242 22.23 5.60 10.64
N LYS A 243 23.54 5.37 10.46
CA LYS A 243 24.57 6.41 10.26
C LYS A 243 25.59 6.06 9.18
N SER A 244 25.58 4.84 8.65
CA SER A 244 26.52 4.37 7.63
C SER A 244 25.86 3.35 6.71
N TRP A 245 25.90 3.61 5.40
CA TRP A 245 25.13 2.85 4.42
C TRP A 245 25.94 2.52 3.16
N MET A 246 25.53 1.45 2.48
CA MET A 246 25.97 1.08 1.13
C MET A 246 24.76 0.81 0.22
N MET A 247 24.91 1.15 -1.06
CA MET A 247 23.88 0.97 -2.08
C MET A 247 24.32 -0.08 -3.12
N PHE A 248 23.49 -1.11 -3.35
CA PHE A 248 23.67 -2.06 -4.44
C PHE A 248 22.57 -1.90 -5.50
N ASP A 249 22.96 -1.72 -6.75
CA ASP A 249 22.04 -1.58 -7.89
C ASP A 249 21.93 -2.94 -8.60
N HIS A 250 20.74 -3.57 -8.48
CA HIS A 250 20.50 -4.95 -8.93
C HIS A 250 20.12 -5.09 -10.41
N ASP A 251 19.95 -3.97 -11.13
CA ASP A 251 19.91 -4.00 -12.60
C ASP A 251 21.35 -4.07 -13.17
N LEU A 252 22.33 -3.44 -12.51
CA LEU A 252 23.71 -3.30 -13.00
C LEU A 252 24.77 -4.14 -12.29
N MET A 253 24.42 -4.89 -11.24
CA MET A 253 25.34 -5.65 -10.37
C MET A 253 26.50 -4.79 -9.84
N ARG A 254 26.21 -3.54 -9.44
CA ARG A 254 27.21 -2.58 -8.95
C ARG A 254 26.91 -2.16 -7.52
N VAL A 255 27.96 -1.94 -6.72
CA VAL A 255 27.85 -1.04 -5.57
C VAL A 255 27.86 0.38 -6.12
N ALA A 256 26.73 1.07 -6.04
CA ALA A 256 26.59 2.43 -6.56
C ALA A 256 27.39 3.44 -5.72
N GLY A 257 27.49 3.22 -4.40
CA GLY A 257 28.32 4.04 -3.50
C GLY A 257 28.11 3.72 -2.02
N ALA A 258 28.80 4.48 -1.17
CA ALA A 258 28.75 4.36 0.29
C ALA A 258 28.86 5.72 0.98
N TRP A 259 28.02 5.97 1.99
CA TRP A 259 27.93 7.28 2.66
C TRP A 259 27.70 7.18 4.16
N THR A 260 27.98 8.28 4.88
CA THR A 260 27.73 8.43 6.33
C THR A 260 27.08 9.76 6.65
N GLY A 261 26.18 9.80 7.63
CA GLY A 261 25.51 11.04 8.05
C GLY A 261 24.51 10.82 9.18
N GLU A 262 23.90 11.91 9.66
CA GLU A 262 22.86 11.88 10.71
C GLU A 262 21.44 11.62 10.15
N GLY A 263 21.32 11.33 8.85
CA GLY A 263 20.06 10.98 8.19
C GLY A 263 20.31 10.14 6.94
N PHE A 264 19.46 9.15 6.70
CA PHE A 264 19.61 8.17 5.62
C PHE A 264 19.45 8.78 4.21
N ILE A 265 18.32 9.44 3.97
CA ILE A 265 17.91 10.07 2.70
C ILE A 265 17.10 11.34 2.95
N ASP A 266 16.80 12.10 1.89
CA ASP A 266 15.94 13.29 1.95
C ASP A 266 14.43 12.98 2.06
N TRP A 267 14.03 11.71 1.87
CA TRP A 267 12.64 11.22 1.87
C TRP A 267 11.71 11.92 0.86
N GLU A 268 12.26 12.59 -0.15
CA GLU A 268 11.51 13.28 -1.20
C GLU A 268 10.95 12.26 -2.21
N ALA A 269 9.73 11.77 -1.99
CA ALA A 269 9.06 10.81 -2.88
C ALA A 269 7.55 10.74 -2.64
N ILE A 270 6.80 10.38 -3.70
CA ILE A 270 5.35 10.09 -3.62
C ILE A 270 4.99 9.00 -2.60
N LEU A 271 5.91 8.06 -2.38
CA LEU A 271 5.73 6.98 -1.40
C LEU A 271 5.86 7.46 0.05
N PHE A 272 6.69 8.49 0.29
CA PHE A 272 7.06 8.97 1.62
C PHE A 272 6.32 10.27 1.93
N ASN A 273 6.95 11.43 1.73
CA ASN A 273 6.34 12.74 1.96
C ASN A 273 5.37 13.21 0.84
N GLY A 274 5.02 12.34 -0.10
CA GLY A 274 3.99 12.58 -1.12
C GLY A 274 4.42 13.45 -2.30
N ARG A 275 5.65 13.95 -2.34
CA ARG A 275 6.09 14.88 -3.37
C ARG A 275 6.16 14.24 -4.76
N HIS A 276 5.80 15.04 -5.76
CA HIS A 276 5.70 14.66 -7.17
C HIS A 276 6.96 15.02 -7.96
N ASN A 277 7.19 14.31 -9.09
CA ASN A 277 8.35 14.50 -9.98
C ASN A 277 9.69 14.49 -9.24
N ILE A 278 9.86 13.52 -8.34
CA ILE A 278 11.02 13.42 -7.46
C ILE A 278 11.23 11.97 -6.99
N SER A 279 12.50 11.58 -6.82
CA SER A 279 12.95 10.29 -6.26
C SER A 279 14.05 10.55 -5.21
N PRO A 280 14.16 9.76 -4.14
CA PRO A 280 15.06 10.02 -3.00
C PRO A 280 16.53 10.26 -3.34
N ARG A 281 17.18 11.12 -2.55
CA ARG A 281 18.64 11.36 -2.56
C ARG A 281 19.30 10.88 -1.28
N THR A 282 20.54 10.41 -1.38
CA THR A 282 21.41 10.17 -0.22
C THR A 282 21.69 11.48 0.53
N VAL A 283 21.69 11.42 1.86
CA VAL A 283 22.03 12.56 2.73
C VAL A 283 23.29 12.21 3.53
N GLY A 284 24.30 13.07 3.49
CA GLY A 284 25.55 12.87 4.22
C GLY A 284 26.80 12.98 3.34
N ASP A 285 27.92 12.55 3.92
CA ASP A 285 29.22 12.51 3.27
C ASP A 285 29.39 11.22 2.45
N LEU A 286 29.56 11.37 1.13
CA LEU A 286 29.73 10.28 0.17
C LEU A 286 31.23 9.92 0.10
N HIS A 287 31.59 8.72 0.57
CA HIS A 287 33.00 8.29 0.68
C HIS A 287 33.56 7.76 -0.62
N PHE A 288 32.72 7.06 -1.39
CA PHE A 288 32.97 6.74 -2.79
C PHE A 288 31.64 6.47 -3.51
N GLU A 289 31.67 6.61 -4.83
CA GLU A 289 30.58 6.21 -5.73
C GLU A 289 31.15 5.60 -7.00
N ASN A 290 30.44 4.66 -7.61
CA ASN A 290 30.70 4.24 -8.99
C ASN A 290 29.65 4.91 -9.88
N ARG A 291 30.03 5.40 -11.08
CA ARG A 291 29.07 5.93 -12.07
C ARG A 291 28.11 4.85 -12.59
N VAL A 292 27.00 5.28 -13.19
CA VAL A 292 26.03 4.36 -13.83
C VAL A 292 26.71 3.57 -14.95
N GLY A 293 26.49 2.25 -14.95
CA GLY A 293 27.04 1.29 -15.92
C GLY A 293 27.37 -0.06 -15.27
N PRO A 294 27.77 -1.08 -16.05
CA PRO A 294 27.97 -2.44 -15.55
C PRO A 294 29.01 -2.50 -14.42
N GLY A 295 28.65 -3.12 -13.29
CA GLY A 295 29.55 -3.36 -12.17
C GLY A 295 30.55 -4.49 -12.46
N TRP A 296 30.12 -5.50 -13.22
CA TRP A 296 30.95 -6.57 -13.75
C TRP A 296 31.15 -6.42 -15.26
N ALA A 297 32.34 -6.74 -15.76
CA ALA A 297 32.59 -6.86 -17.19
C ALA A 297 31.83 -8.08 -17.75
N ASN A 298 31.49 -8.04 -19.04
CA ASN A 298 30.87 -9.16 -19.73
C ASN A 298 31.84 -10.35 -19.76
N PRO A 299 31.50 -11.52 -19.22
CA PRO A 299 32.40 -12.69 -19.19
C PRO A 299 32.86 -13.16 -20.58
N ASN A 300 32.12 -12.81 -21.64
CA ASN A 300 32.44 -13.22 -23.01
C ASN A 300 33.40 -12.27 -23.74
N THR A 301 33.40 -10.97 -23.41
CA THR A 301 34.24 -9.96 -24.10
C THR A 301 35.33 -9.35 -23.21
N GLY A 302 35.18 -9.43 -21.88
CA GLY A 302 36.01 -8.71 -20.92
C GLY A 302 35.77 -7.19 -20.88
N THR A 303 34.77 -6.68 -21.58
CA THR A 303 34.44 -5.24 -21.68
C THR A 303 33.27 -4.85 -20.77
N PHE A 304 33.07 -3.55 -20.56
CA PHE A 304 32.00 -2.99 -19.73
C PHE A 304 30.96 -2.22 -20.56
N ASP A 305 30.76 -2.61 -21.81
CA ASP A 305 29.91 -1.90 -22.76
C ASP A 305 28.43 -2.14 -22.44
N ASP A 306 27.77 -1.14 -21.85
CA ASP A 306 26.39 -1.25 -21.37
C ASP A 306 25.42 -1.61 -22.53
N PRO A 307 24.86 -2.83 -22.57
CA PRO A 307 24.06 -3.31 -23.71
C PRO A 307 22.57 -3.01 -23.53
N ARG A 308 22.19 -2.37 -22.41
CA ARG A 308 20.80 -2.22 -22.00
C ARG A 308 20.05 -1.25 -22.89
N PHE A 309 18.72 -1.35 -22.84
CA PHE A 309 17.81 -0.51 -23.59
C PHE A 309 18.10 0.98 -23.33
N MET A 310 18.46 1.69 -24.40
CA MET A 310 18.70 3.14 -24.39
C MET A 310 17.40 3.86 -24.72
N ALA A 311 16.87 4.61 -23.77
CA ALA A 311 15.67 5.41 -23.96
C ALA A 311 15.97 6.67 -24.79
N ARG A 312 14.90 7.37 -25.17
CA ARG A 312 14.96 8.59 -26.01
C ARG A 312 15.83 9.71 -25.43
N ASP A 313 15.85 9.82 -24.10
CA ASP A 313 16.64 10.74 -23.26
C ASP A 313 18.13 10.34 -23.12
N LYS A 314 18.55 9.30 -23.84
CA LYS A 314 19.91 8.71 -23.88
C LYS A 314 20.33 7.97 -22.62
N ARG A 315 19.48 7.87 -21.59
CA ARG A 315 19.74 7.03 -20.41
C ARG A 315 19.45 5.55 -20.73
N LYS A 316 20.04 4.65 -19.93
CA LYS A 316 19.94 3.19 -20.10
C LYS A 316 19.29 2.53 -18.90
N PHE A 317 18.30 1.68 -19.18
CA PHE A 317 17.36 1.15 -18.18
C PHE A 317 17.19 -0.38 -18.27
N GLY A 318 16.73 -0.98 -17.17
CA GLY A 318 16.53 -2.42 -17.04
C GLY A 318 17.78 -3.19 -16.59
N PRO A 319 17.67 -4.52 -16.45
CA PRO A 319 18.77 -5.37 -16.02
C PRO A 319 19.80 -5.63 -17.12
N LEU A 320 21.01 -6.04 -16.72
CA LEU A 320 21.96 -6.68 -17.63
C LEU A 320 21.38 -7.98 -18.22
N PRO A 321 21.82 -8.42 -19.42
CA PRO A 321 21.42 -9.69 -19.99
C PRO A 321 21.73 -10.85 -19.02
N ARG A 322 20.79 -11.76 -18.80
CA ARG A 322 20.90 -12.78 -17.73
C ARG A 322 22.15 -13.67 -17.85
N GLU A 323 22.65 -13.91 -19.07
CA GLU A 323 23.90 -14.65 -19.36
C GLU A 323 25.20 -13.86 -19.07
N TRP A 324 25.13 -12.53 -18.97
CA TRP A 324 26.23 -11.70 -18.49
C TRP A 324 26.22 -11.72 -16.97
N ALA A 325 25.13 -11.25 -16.36
CA ALA A 325 24.93 -11.33 -14.93
C ALA A 325 23.42 -11.22 -14.59
N HIS A 326 23.02 -11.80 -13.45
CA HIS A 326 21.61 -11.95 -13.10
C HIS A 326 21.43 -12.01 -11.59
N PHE A 327 20.63 -11.10 -11.04
CA PHE A 327 20.23 -11.12 -9.64
C PHE A 327 19.41 -12.38 -9.33
N LYS A 328 19.66 -13.03 -8.19
CA LYS A 328 18.89 -14.17 -7.69
C LYS A 328 18.03 -13.83 -6.49
N GLY A 329 18.39 -12.79 -5.76
CA GLY A 329 17.68 -12.37 -4.55
C GLY A 329 18.63 -11.99 -3.42
N MET A 330 18.08 -11.88 -2.22
CA MET A 330 18.86 -11.56 -1.02
C MET A 330 18.46 -12.45 0.15
N TYR A 331 19.45 -13.07 0.78
CA TYR A 331 19.28 -13.82 2.03
C TYR A 331 19.38 -12.87 3.22
N GLN A 332 18.66 -13.23 4.28
CA GLN A 332 18.61 -12.52 5.55
C GLN A 332 19.24 -13.37 6.65
N PHE A 333 20.05 -12.77 7.52
CA PHE A 333 20.59 -13.44 8.69
C PHE A 333 20.81 -12.45 9.84
N ALA A 334 19.87 -12.36 10.78
CA ALA A 334 19.78 -11.24 11.71
C ALA A 334 19.87 -9.91 10.94
N ASP A 335 20.71 -8.97 11.36
CA ASP A 335 20.89 -7.68 10.67
C ASP A 335 21.67 -7.79 9.35
N ARG A 336 22.20 -8.97 8.97
CA ARG A 336 23.01 -9.13 7.77
C ARG A 336 22.16 -9.39 6.52
N LEU A 337 22.46 -8.64 5.46
CA LEU A 337 21.99 -8.93 4.11
C LEU A 337 23.09 -9.64 3.31
N ILE A 338 22.76 -10.78 2.69
CA ILE A 338 23.66 -11.50 1.78
C ILE A 338 23.02 -11.54 0.39
N LEU A 339 23.52 -10.69 -0.50
CA LEU A 339 23.12 -10.63 -1.90
C LEU A 339 23.53 -11.91 -2.62
N SER A 340 22.66 -12.40 -3.50
CA SER A 340 22.86 -13.60 -4.31
C SER A 340 22.68 -13.26 -5.78
N TYR A 341 23.70 -13.52 -6.60
CA TYR A 341 23.65 -13.29 -8.04
C TYR A 341 24.60 -14.22 -8.80
N THR A 342 24.47 -14.26 -10.13
CA THR A 342 25.39 -14.96 -11.03
C THR A 342 26.11 -13.98 -11.95
N VAL A 343 27.36 -14.28 -12.31
CA VAL A 343 28.17 -13.58 -13.31
C VAL A 343 28.72 -14.63 -14.27
N GLY A 344 28.17 -14.68 -15.48
CA GLY A 344 28.26 -15.85 -16.34
C GLY A 344 27.75 -17.10 -15.60
N ASN A 345 28.54 -18.17 -15.64
CA ASN A 345 28.28 -19.42 -14.91
C ASN A 345 28.64 -19.39 -13.42
N SER A 346 29.31 -18.35 -12.92
CA SER A 346 29.76 -18.30 -11.52
C SER A 346 28.69 -17.68 -10.61
N SER A 347 28.39 -18.35 -9.51
CA SER A 347 27.57 -17.80 -8.43
C SER A 347 28.42 -16.94 -7.50
N VAL A 348 27.86 -15.80 -7.12
CA VAL A 348 28.41 -14.85 -6.15
C VAL A 348 27.45 -14.74 -4.97
N LEU A 349 27.98 -14.93 -3.76
CA LEU A 349 27.39 -14.41 -2.53
C LEU A 349 28.19 -13.18 -2.10
N GLU A 350 27.50 -12.11 -1.71
CA GLU A 350 28.13 -10.84 -1.31
C GLU A 350 27.43 -10.24 -0.09
N THR A 351 28.19 -9.73 0.87
CA THR A 351 27.68 -8.99 2.05
C THR A 351 28.51 -7.75 2.28
N PHE A 352 27.87 -6.70 2.78
CA PHE A 352 28.53 -5.46 3.20
C PHE A 352 28.85 -5.46 4.69
N GLY A 353 29.72 -4.56 5.11
CA GLY A 353 30.07 -4.33 6.50
C GLY A 353 30.83 -3.00 6.69
N LEU A 354 31.13 -2.67 7.94
CA LEU A 354 31.84 -1.45 8.32
C LEU A 354 32.94 -1.76 9.32
N GLU A 355 34.11 -1.20 9.07
CA GLU A 355 35.30 -1.18 9.93
C GLU A 355 35.75 0.27 10.13
N SER A 356 36.76 0.48 10.97
CA SER A 356 37.34 1.82 11.19
C SER A 356 38.86 1.80 11.27
N LEU A 357 39.47 2.81 10.66
CA LEU A 357 40.90 3.10 10.67
C LEU A 357 41.07 4.56 11.07
N ASP A 358 41.79 4.81 12.17
CA ASP A 358 42.01 6.15 12.73
C ASP A 358 40.71 6.96 12.91
N GLN A 359 39.65 6.29 13.38
CA GLN A 359 38.27 6.78 13.53
C GLN A 359 37.48 7.04 12.22
N PHE A 360 38.12 6.97 11.05
CA PHE A 360 37.45 7.09 9.75
C PHE A 360 36.77 5.77 9.33
N PRO A 361 35.62 5.82 8.63
CA PRO A 361 34.92 4.62 8.17
C PRO A 361 35.69 3.92 7.04
N VAL A 362 35.79 2.60 7.16
CA VAL A 362 36.29 1.69 6.14
C VAL A 362 35.14 0.75 5.76
N PHE A 363 34.57 0.97 4.58
CA PHE A 363 33.49 0.13 4.07
C PHE A 363 34.04 -1.21 3.59
N THR A 364 33.35 -2.30 3.88
CA THR A 364 33.80 -3.63 3.48
C THR A 364 32.80 -4.36 2.59
N ARG A 365 33.33 -5.11 1.61
CA ARG A 365 32.57 -6.04 0.77
C ARG A 365 33.22 -7.42 0.91
N THR A 366 32.54 -8.38 1.54
CA THR A 366 32.99 -9.78 1.54
C THR A 366 32.28 -10.50 0.41
N LEU A 367 33.05 -11.10 -0.51
CA LEU A 367 32.53 -11.87 -1.65
C LEU A 367 32.99 -13.33 -1.57
N ASN A 368 32.09 -14.23 -1.91
CA ASN A 368 32.32 -15.66 -2.05
C ASN A 368 31.88 -16.05 -3.47
N ILE A 369 32.84 -16.38 -4.33
CA ILE A 369 32.67 -16.52 -5.78
C ILE A 369 33.04 -17.96 -6.16
N SER A 370 32.15 -18.68 -6.84
CA SER A 370 32.45 -20.03 -7.33
C SER A 370 33.44 -20.00 -8.50
N PRO A 371 34.08 -21.13 -8.86
CA PRO A 371 34.90 -21.18 -10.08
C PRO A 371 34.08 -20.76 -11.30
N SER A 372 34.69 -20.00 -12.21
CA SER A 372 34.17 -19.72 -13.56
C SER A 372 35.04 -20.41 -14.60
N ASP A 373 34.52 -20.66 -15.80
CA ASP A 373 35.34 -21.02 -16.98
C ASP A 373 36.19 -19.84 -17.48
N ARG A 374 35.87 -18.61 -17.07
CA ARG A 374 36.43 -17.35 -17.59
C ARG A 374 37.06 -16.49 -16.50
N LYS A 375 37.93 -15.58 -16.93
CA LYS A 375 38.44 -14.49 -16.09
C LYS A 375 37.33 -13.44 -15.92
N LEU A 376 36.95 -13.13 -14.68
CA LEU A 376 35.94 -12.10 -14.40
C LEU A 376 36.61 -10.80 -13.98
N LYS A 377 36.03 -9.65 -14.35
CA LYS A 377 36.44 -8.33 -13.82
C LYS A 377 35.26 -7.63 -13.16
N MET A 378 35.48 -7.01 -12.00
CA MET A 378 34.51 -6.18 -11.29
C MET A 378 35.08 -4.77 -11.05
N ARG A 379 34.30 -3.72 -11.26
CA ARG A 379 34.59 -2.37 -10.76
C ARG A 379 34.38 -2.34 -9.24
N VAL A 380 35.43 -2.00 -8.50
CA VAL A 380 35.35 -1.83 -7.05
C VAL A 380 34.95 -0.40 -6.71
N ALA A 381 35.75 0.55 -7.18
CA ALA A 381 35.62 1.98 -6.96
C ALA A 381 36.34 2.76 -8.08
N PRO A 382 36.16 4.09 -8.19
CA PRO A 382 36.99 4.94 -9.04
C PRO A 382 38.47 4.89 -8.67
N LYS A 383 39.31 5.25 -9.64
CA LYS A 383 40.73 5.48 -9.43
C LYS A 383 40.96 6.61 -8.41
N GLY A 384 41.84 6.38 -7.44
CA GLY A 384 42.13 7.30 -6.34
C GLY A 384 41.34 7.06 -5.04
N THR A 385 40.26 6.27 -5.08
CA THR A 385 39.66 5.70 -3.85
C THR A 385 40.66 4.76 -3.18
N ALA A 386 40.75 4.76 -1.85
CA ALA A 386 41.64 3.83 -1.14
C ALA A 386 41.00 2.44 -1.11
N VAL A 387 41.64 1.44 -1.72
CA VAL A 387 41.13 0.06 -1.76
C VAL A 387 42.23 -0.92 -1.35
N SER A 388 41.86 -1.94 -0.58
CA SER A 388 42.72 -3.09 -0.25
C SER A 388 41.92 -4.40 -0.33
N LEU A 389 42.60 -5.52 -0.55
CA LEU A 389 42.00 -6.85 -0.71
C LEU A 389 42.66 -7.84 0.25
N ILE A 390 41.84 -8.61 0.96
CA ILE A 390 42.23 -9.73 1.83
C ILE A 390 41.62 -11.00 1.26
N GLY A 391 42.39 -12.09 1.16
CA GLY A 391 41.90 -13.40 0.71
C GLY A 391 42.58 -13.90 -0.56
N ASN A 392 41.94 -14.86 -1.23
CA ASN A 392 42.53 -15.62 -2.34
C ASN A 392 41.58 -15.70 -3.55
N GLY A 393 42.16 -15.91 -4.74
CA GLY A 393 41.46 -16.14 -6.01
C GLY A 393 41.21 -14.89 -6.88
N ALA A 394 41.48 -13.69 -6.35
CA ALA A 394 41.38 -12.44 -7.09
C ALA A 394 42.52 -11.46 -6.74
N LEU A 395 42.76 -10.49 -7.62
CA LEU A 395 43.74 -9.41 -7.45
C LEU A 395 43.13 -8.04 -7.76
N LEU A 396 43.74 -6.97 -7.25
CA LEU A 396 43.37 -5.60 -7.60
C LEU A 396 44.27 -5.06 -8.73
N LYS A 397 43.69 -4.26 -9.63
CA LYS A 397 44.38 -3.64 -10.77
C LYS A 397 43.68 -2.33 -11.17
N GLU A 398 44.44 -1.26 -11.42
CA GLU A 398 43.88 -0.09 -12.09
C GLU A 398 43.68 -0.34 -13.59
N GLU A 399 42.52 0.04 -14.13
CA GLU A 399 42.23 -0.03 -15.56
C GLU A 399 41.26 1.09 -15.96
N GLY A 400 41.76 2.08 -16.71
CA GLY A 400 41.03 3.32 -16.99
C GLY A 400 40.73 4.11 -15.72
N ASP A 401 39.49 4.56 -15.57
CA ASP A 401 39.02 5.40 -14.45
C ASP A 401 38.76 4.61 -13.15
N PHE A 402 39.06 3.31 -13.09
CA PHE A 402 38.62 2.41 -12.03
C PHE A 402 39.74 1.58 -11.41
N ILE A 403 39.55 1.26 -10.13
CA ILE A 403 40.17 0.11 -9.48
C ILE A 403 39.28 -1.10 -9.76
N LEU A 404 39.81 -2.05 -10.52
CA LEU A 404 39.16 -3.34 -10.80
C LEU A 404 39.64 -4.42 -9.84
N MET A 405 38.76 -5.37 -9.56
CA MET A 405 39.09 -6.70 -9.06
C MET A 405 39.05 -7.68 -10.23
N GLU A 406 40.14 -8.40 -10.47
CA GLU A 406 40.22 -9.48 -11.46
C GLU A 406 40.20 -10.84 -10.75
N VAL A 407 39.20 -11.68 -11.06
CA VAL A 407 39.05 -13.06 -10.55
C VAL A 407 39.65 -14.04 -11.55
N GLN A 408 40.44 -15.01 -11.07
CA GLN A 408 41.07 -16.00 -11.93
C GLN A 408 40.08 -17.12 -12.35
N PRO A 409 40.17 -17.64 -13.59
CA PRO A 409 39.36 -18.78 -14.02
C PRO A 409 39.69 -20.04 -13.21
N SER A 410 38.73 -20.97 -13.18
CA SER A 410 38.81 -22.31 -12.57
C SER A 410 39.11 -22.39 -11.06
N VAL A 411 39.31 -21.26 -10.38
CA VAL A 411 39.62 -21.17 -8.94
C VAL A 411 38.48 -20.44 -8.23
N PRO A 412 37.96 -20.92 -7.09
CA PRO A 412 36.99 -20.18 -6.29
C PRO A 412 37.67 -19.00 -5.60
N ALA A 413 37.06 -17.82 -5.62
CA ALA A 413 37.57 -16.67 -4.89
C ALA A 413 36.80 -16.46 -3.58
N LYS A 414 37.55 -16.22 -2.50
CA LYS A 414 37.01 -15.84 -1.19
C LYS A 414 37.82 -14.64 -0.73
N ILE A 415 37.20 -13.47 -0.85
CA ILE A 415 37.88 -12.18 -0.71
C ILE A 415 37.04 -11.19 0.09
N LYS A 416 37.74 -10.25 0.73
CA LYS A 416 37.17 -9.12 1.46
C LYS A 416 37.87 -7.86 0.95
N LEU A 417 37.10 -6.96 0.36
CA LEU A 417 37.53 -5.64 -0.07
C LEU A 417 37.35 -4.68 1.10
N LEU A 418 38.36 -3.87 1.37
CA LEU A 418 38.31 -2.73 2.28
C LEU A 418 38.37 -1.47 1.41
N ILE A 419 37.43 -0.54 1.61
CA ILE A 419 37.26 0.66 0.78
C ILE A 419 37.16 1.88 1.71
N GLY A 420 38.17 2.73 1.64
CA GLY A 420 38.23 4.02 2.35
C GLY A 420 38.10 5.19 1.38
N LYS A 421 37.76 6.37 1.92
CA LYS A 421 37.68 7.62 1.15
C LYS A 421 38.99 7.91 0.41
N ALA A 422 38.90 8.59 -0.73
CA ALA A 422 40.07 8.96 -1.54
C ALA A 422 41.13 9.70 -0.69
N GLY A 423 42.39 9.30 -0.85
CA GLY A 423 43.52 9.84 -0.07
C GLY A 423 43.73 9.24 1.34
N MET A 424 42.88 8.31 1.81
CA MET A 424 43.12 7.58 3.06
C MET A 424 44.46 6.82 3.01
N LYS A 425 45.27 6.97 4.07
CA LYS A 425 46.58 6.31 4.22
C LYS A 425 46.46 5.08 5.13
N GLY A 426 47.47 4.21 5.14
CA GLY A 426 47.56 3.08 6.06
C GLY A 426 46.67 1.87 5.75
N LEU A 427 45.70 1.97 4.84
CA LEU A 427 44.70 0.92 4.58
C LEU A 427 45.30 -0.45 4.22
N GLU A 428 46.40 -0.50 3.47
CA GLU A 428 47.10 -1.75 3.13
C GLU A 428 47.79 -2.41 4.35
N ALA A 429 48.24 -1.61 5.32
CA ALA A 429 48.77 -2.11 6.59
C ALA A 429 47.66 -2.57 7.53
N TYR A 430 46.52 -1.86 7.54
CA TYR A 430 45.32 -2.24 8.29
C TYR A 430 44.69 -3.53 7.75
N ALA A 431 44.71 -3.75 6.42
CA ALA A 431 44.25 -4.98 5.78
C ALA A 431 45.02 -6.24 6.23
N LYS A 432 46.19 -6.10 6.85
CA LYS A 432 46.96 -7.22 7.44
C LYS A 432 46.53 -7.55 8.88
N GLN A 433 45.66 -6.74 9.47
CA GLN A 433 45.12 -6.87 10.83
C GLN A 433 43.60 -7.14 10.83
N SER A 434 42.90 -6.64 9.81
CA SER A 434 41.47 -6.89 9.58
C SER A 434 41.16 -8.38 9.37
N SER A 435 39.95 -8.81 9.74
CA SER A 435 39.55 -10.22 9.71
C SER A 435 39.52 -10.79 8.29
N ALA A 436 39.99 -12.04 8.15
CA ALA A 436 39.95 -12.78 6.89
C ALA A 436 38.51 -12.97 6.37
N PRO A 437 38.30 -13.04 5.03
CA PRO A 437 36.98 -13.23 4.45
C PRO A 437 36.32 -14.54 4.91
N GLU A 438 35.10 -14.42 5.42
CA GLU A 438 34.32 -15.54 5.96
C GLU A 438 33.62 -16.36 4.86
N SER A 439 32.92 -17.43 5.28
CA SER A 439 32.18 -18.32 4.38
C SER A 439 30.67 -18.01 4.40
N LEU A 440 30.20 -17.21 3.45
CA LEU A 440 28.83 -16.67 3.45
C LEU A 440 27.72 -17.73 3.34
N LYS A 441 28.03 -18.94 2.84
CA LYS A 441 27.13 -20.10 2.78
C LYS A 441 26.60 -20.57 4.15
N ALA A 442 27.15 -20.06 5.26
CA ALA A 442 26.56 -20.25 6.59
C ALA A 442 25.23 -19.49 6.75
N PHE A 443 25.10 -18.33 6.13
CA PHE A 443 23.99 -17.38 6.29
C PHE A 443 22.89 -17.54 5.24
N THR A 444 22.96 -18.58 4.42
CA THR A 444 21.99 -18.88 3.34
C THR A 444 21.14 -20.11 3.65
N LYS A 445 20.87 -20.35 4.95
CA LYS A 445 20.16 -21.52 5.49
C LYS A 445 19.05 -21.15 6.48
N GLY A 446 18.69 -19.88 6.47
CA GLY A 446 17.85 -19.22 7.46
C GLY A 446 18.61 -18.65 8.65
N GLY A 447 18.02 -17.62 9.24
CA GLY A 447 18.55 -16.84 10.36
C GLY A 447 17.85 -17.13 11.68
N PRO A 448 18.12 -16.32 12.71
CA PRO A 448 17.18 -16.10 13.81
C PRO A 448 16.16 -15.02 13.43
N ALA A 449 14.87 -15.25 13.70
CA ALA A 449 13.82 -14.23 13.56
C ALA A 449 14.19 -12.88 14.21
N ARG A 450 14.02 -11.80 13.45
CA ARG A 450 14.03 -10.40 13.90
C ARG A 450 12.64 -9.94 14.36
N TYR A 451 11.60 -10.57 13.81
CA TYR A 451 10.19 -10.24 14.02
C TYR A 451 9.38 -11.37 14.70
N PRO A 452 9.86 -12.03 15.78
CA PRO A 452 9.12 -13.10 16.46
C PRO A 452 7.86 -12.62 17.20
N GLN A 453 7.65 -11.30 17.33
CA GLN A 453 6.50 -10.71 18.00
C GLN A 453 5.22 -10.99 17.22
N LYS A 454 4.24 -11.57 17.92
CA LYS A 454 2.87 -11.73 17.42
C LYS A 454 2.00 -10.62 18.00
N LEU A 455 1.69 -9.63 17.17
CA LEU A 455 0.78 -8.55 17.51
C LEU A 455 -0.67 -9.06 17.45
N LYS A 456 -1.57 -8.43 18.19
CA LYS A 456 -3.02 -8.71 18.15
C LYS A 456 -3.78 -7.47 17.71
N SER A 457 -4.93 -7.69 17.09
CA SER A 457 -5.96 -6.65 16.93
C SER A 457 -7.35 -7.24 17.02
N THR A 458 -8.35 -6.40 17.33
CA THR A 458 -9.74 -6.81 17.47
C THR A 458 -10.51 -6.72 16.15
N ILE A 459 -11.57 -7.52 16.04
CA ILE A 459 -12.52 -7.50 14.93
C ILE A 459 -13.82 -6.85 15.44
N ALA A 460 -14.07 -5.60 15.03
CA ALA A 460 -15.34 -4.93 15.30
C ALA A 460 -16.39 -5.45 14.31
N MET A 461 -17.17 -6.45 14.73
CA MET A 461 -18.24 -7.04 13.93
C MET A 461 -19.47 -6.12 13.95
N VAL A 462 -19.77 -5.46 12.82
CA VAL A 462 -20.95 -4.59 12.71
C VAL A 462 -22.13 -5.38 12.18
N GLU A 463 -23.06 -5.73 13.06
CA GLU A 463 -24.36 -6.23 12.65
C GLU A 463 -25.20 -5.07 12.06
N SER A 464 -25.84 -5.36 10.94
CA SER A 464 -26.70 -4.44 10.18
C SER A 464 -27.91 -5.21 9.69
N ASP A 465 -29.05 -4.53 9.60
CA ASP A 465 -30.28 -5.11 9.08
C ASP A 465 -30.35 -5.18 7.53
N GLY A 466 -29.34 -4.68 6.82
CA GLY A 466 -29.28 -4.67 5.36
C GLY A 466 -28.85 -5.99 4.68
N PRO A 467 -28.71 -5.99 3.34
CA PRO A 467 -28.19 -7.12 2.55
C PRO A 467 -26.70 -7.43 2.82
N PHE A 468 -25.96 -6.47 3.38
CA PHE A 468 -24.55 -6.60 3.72
C PHE A 468 -24.26 -6.14 5.16
N GLN A 469 -23.25 -6.76 5.74
CA GLN A 469 -22.64 -6.40 7.02
C GLN A 469 -21.14 -6.24 6.82
N VAL A 470 -20.50 -5.34 7.57
CA VAL A 470 -19.08 -5.01 7.39
C VAL A 470 -18.36 -5.16 8.73
N ASP A 471 -17.45 -6.13 8.82
CA ASP A 471 -16.58 -6.27 9.99
C ASP A 471 -15.30 -5.48 9.76
N VAL A 472 -14.97 -4.57 10.69
CA VAL A 472 -13.70 -3.83 10.66
C VAL A 472 -12.61 -4.67 11.33
N MET A 473 -11.51 -4.89 10.62
CA MET A 473 -10.40 -5.77 11.03
C MET A 473 -9.12 -4.94 11.12
N ASN A 474 -9.14 -3.92 11.98
CA ASN A 474 -8.08 -2.92 12.09
C ASN A 474 -6.69 -3.57 12.28
N PRO A 475 -5.64 -3.11 11.57
CA PRO A 475 -4.26 -3.47 11.87
C PRO A 475 -3.80 -3.04 13.27
N PRO A 476 -2.73 -3.66 13.83
CA PRO A 476 -2.11 -3.24 15.08
C PRO A 476 -1.25 -1.98 14.86
N PHE A 477 -1.90 -0.82 14.74
CA PHE A 477 -1.27 0.48 14.46
C PHE A 477 -0.23 0.92 15.51
N ASP A 478 -0.28 0.34 16.71
CA ASP A 478 0.69 0.50 17.81
C ASP A 478 1.97 -0.36 17.65
N SER A 479 2.19 -0.93 16.46
CA SER A 479 3.36 -1.75 16.13
C SER A 479 4.71 -1.17 16.62
N PRO A 480 5.58 -2.01 17.23
CA PRO A 480 6.90 -1.59 17.71
C PRO A 480 7.87 -1.14 16.60
N TRP A 481 7.52 -1.36 15.33
CA TRP A 481 8.30 -0.91 14.17
C TRP A 481 7.75 0.37 13.50
N LYS A 482 6.73 1.01 14.10
CA LYS A 482 6.08 2.24 13.60
C LYS A 482 5.58 2.13 12.14
N ASN A 483 5.02 0.99 11.75
CA ASN A 483 4.51 0.79 10.39
C ASN A 483 3.25 1.65 10.14
N GLN A 484 3.15 2.26 8.96
CA GLN A 484 1.99 3.08 8.58
C GLN A 484 0.73 2.27 8.20
N PHE A 485 0.84 0.93 8.07
CA PHE A 485 -0.23 0.00 7.67
C PHE A 485 -1.08 0.45 6.47
N ARG A 486 -0.47 1.12 5.49
CA ARG A 486 -1.09 1.45 4.19
C ARG A 486 -1.21 0.18 3.34
N LEU A 487 -2.27 -0.59 3.61
CA LEU A 487 -2.44 -1.93 3.06
C LEU A 487 -2.65 -1.90 1.55
N SER A 488 -2.04 -2.84 0.84
CA SER A 488 -1.87 -2.80 -0.62
C SER A 488 -2.20 -4.11 -1.34
N GLY A 489 -2.51 -5.16 -0.58
CA GLY A 489 -2.95 -6.46 -1.08
C GLY A 489 -3.17 -7.47 0.04
N ILE A 490 -4.04 -8.44 -0.23
CA ILE A 490 -4.38 -9.58 0.64
C ILE A 490 -4.50 -10.84 -0.22
N ASP A 491 -4.13 -12.00 0.33
CA ASP A 491 -4.51 -13.31 -0.22
C ASP A 491 -4.51 -14.42 0.85
N PHE A 492 -5.19 -15.53 0.59
CA PHE A 492 -5.41 -16.60 1.58
C PHE A 492 -4.63 -17.88 1.29
N PHE A 493 -4.24 -18.60 2.35
CA PHE A 493 -3.72 -19.96 2.22
C PHE A 493 -4.86 -20.98 2.06
N LYS A 494 -4.49 -22.24 1.77
CA LYS A 494 -5.43 -23.39 1.76
C LYS A 494 -6.15 -23.56 3.11
N ASN A 495 -5.56 -23.13 4.22
CA ASN A 495 -6.25 -22.94 5.48
C ASN A 495 -6.95 -21.56 5.46
N PRO A 496 -8.29 -21.49 5.40
CA PRO A 496 -9.00 -20.22 5.26
C PRO A 496 -8.87 -19.29 6.47
N ASN A 497 -8.43 -19.80 7.63
CA ASN A 497 -8.16 -18.97 8.80
C ASN A 497 -6.83 -18.19 8.71
N GLN A 498 -6.02 -18.45 7.68
CA GLN A 498 -4.68 -17.91 7.51
C GLN A 498 -4.55 -17.19 6.16
N GLY A 499 -3.84 -16.07 6.15
CA GLY A 499 -3.57 -15.29 4.94
C GLY A 499 -2.33 -14.42 5.07
N VAL A 500 -2.01 -13.71 4.00
CA VAL A 500 -0.96 -12.69 3.95
C VAL A 500 -1.53 -11.34 3.53
N VAL A 501 -0.96 -10.28 4.09
CA VAL A 501 -1.28 -8.88 3.77
C VAL A 501 0.01 -8.12 3.52
N CYS A 502 0.08 -7.30 2.47
CA CYS A 502 1.24 -6.46 2.16
C CYS A 502 0.94 -4.96 2.31
N THR A 503 1.95 -4.15 2.61
CA THR A 503 1.86 -2.68 2.69
C THR A 503 2.62 -2.02 1.55
N THR A 504 2.14 -0.85 1.09
CA THR A 504 2.89 -0.04 0.10
C THR A 504 4.23 0.44 0.67
N ASP A 505 4.35 0.48 2.00
CA ASP A 505 5.58 0.79 2.76
C ASP A 505 6.67 -0.29 2.65
N GLY A 506 6.37 -1.49 2.14
CA GLY A 506 7.39 -2.53 1.93
C GLY A 506 7.31 -3.74 2.87
N ASP A 507 6.25 -3.87 3.67
CA ASP A 507 6.07 -5.02 4.57
C ASP A 507 5.20 -6.12 3.97
N VAL A 508 5.40 -7.34 4.47
CA VAL A 508 4.40 -8.42 4.39
C VAL A 508 4.16 -8.99 5.79
N TRP A 509 2.89 -9.25 6.08
CA TRP A 509 2.39 -9.77 7.34
C TRP A 509 1.67 -11.09 7.11
N PHE A 510 1.97 -12.09 7.94
CA PHE A 510 1.17 -13.29 8.08
C PHE A 510 0.08 -13.05 9.12
N VAL A 511 -1.16 -13.38 8.80
CA VAL A 511 -2.34 -13.06 9.62
C VAL A 511 -3.18 -14.32 9.87
N GLU A 512 -3.47 -14.59 11.14
CA GLU A 512 -4.31 -15.70 11.60
C GLU A 512 -5.58 -15.16 12.29
N GLY A 513 -6.71 -15.84 12.13
CA GLY A 513 -7.95 -15.56 12.86
C GLY A 513 -9.15 -15.17 11.99
N PHE A 514 -8.95 -14.95 10.69
CA PHE A 514 -9.96 -14.48 9.73
C PHE A 514 -11.33 -15.19 9.85
N THR A 515 -11.34 -16.50 10.08
CA THR A 515 -12.56 -17.33 10.16
C THR A 515 -12.77 -17.95 11.56
N ALA A 516 -11.92 -17.64 12.54
CA ALA A 516 -11.89 -18.31 13.86
C ALA A 516 -13.07 -17.96 14.78
N LYS A 517 -13.79 -16.86 14.50
CA LYS A 517 -14.84 -16.28 15.37
C LYS A 517 -14.36 -15.91 16.78
N SER A 518 -13.05 -15.72 16.97
CA SER A 518 -12.39 -15.25 18.19
C SER A 518 -12.75 -13.81 18.57
N GLY A 519 -13.11 -12.98 17.59
CA GLY A 519 -13.12 -11.51 17.76
C GLY A 519 -11.72 -10.87 17.69
N GLU A 520 -10.69 -11.65 17.39
CA GLU A 520 -9.28 -11.21 17.31
C GLU A 520 -8.58 -11.73 16.06
N LEU A 521 -7.69 -10.92 15.49
CA LEU A 521 -6.64 -11.32 14.56
C LEU A 521 -5.28 -11.36 15.26
N THR A 522 -4.41 -12.25 14.81
CA THR A 522 -2.99 -12.32 15.21
C THR A 522 -2.11 -12.05 13.99
N TRP A 523 -1.17 -11.12 14.12
CA TRP A 523 -0.30 -10.63 13.05
C TRP A 523 1.17 -10.90 13.38
N GLN A 524 1.92 -11.44 12.43
CA GLN A 524 3.38 -11.57 12.50
C GLN A 524 4.00 -10.90 11.26
N ARG A 525 4.98 -10.02 11.43
CA ARG A 525 5.71 -9.40 10.30
C ARG A 525 6.66 -10.45 9.74
N ILE A 526 6.52 -10.76 8.45
CA ILE A 526 7.30 -11.83 7.80
C ILE A 526 8.27 -11.31 6.74
N ALA A 527 8.03 -10.11 6.21
CA ALA A 527 8.96 -9.42 5.32
C ALA A 527 8.92 -7.90 5.53
N SER A 528 9.97 -7.22 5.09
CA SER A 528 10.19 -5.78 5.19
C SER A 528 11.06 -5.26 4.03
N GLY A 529 11.25 -3.94 3.93
CA GLY A 529 12.19 -3.31 3.00
C GLY A 529 11.85 -3.38 1.50
N LEU A 530 10.70 -3.94 1.11
CA LEU A 530 10.32 -4.12 -0.31
C LEU A 530 9.97 -2.81 -1.01
N PHE A 531 10.28 -2.69 -2.31
CA PHE A 531 10.01 -1.48 -3.08
C PHE A 531 8.54 -1.40 -3.53
N GLN A 532 7.70 -0.71 -2.75
CA GLN A 532 6.31 -0.41 -3.08
C GLN A 532 5.48 -1.64 -3.52
N PRO A 533 5.24 -2.63 -2.61
CA PRO A 533 4.27 -3.69 -2.84
C PRO A 533 2.89 -3.14 -3.19
N LEU A 534 2.30 -3.63 -4.28
CA LEU A 534 0.96 -3.21 -4.75
C LEU A 534 0.09 -4.38 -5.25
N GLY A 535 0.50 -5.61 -4.89
CA GLY A 535 -0.22 -6.85 -5.13
C GLY A 535 0.49 -8.05 -4.51
N ILE A 536 -0.28 -9.04 -4.07
CA ILE A 536 0.20 -10.27 -3.44
C ILE A 536 -0.66 -11.46 -3.87
N LYS A 537 -0.05 -12.64 -4.01
CA LYS A 537 -0.73 -13.92 -4.23
C LYS A 537 -0.06 -15.04 -3.44
N VAL A 538 -0.87 -15.96 -2.92
CA VAL A 538 -0.44 -17.27 -2.46
C VAL A 538 -0.67 -18.28 -3.59
N VAL A 539 0.38 -18.92 -4.07
CA VAL A 539 0.31 -19.93 -5.14
C VAL A 539 0.98 -21.20 -4.65
N ASN A 540 0.25 -22.31 -4.64
CA ASN A 540 0.69 -23.60 -4.09
C ASN A 540 1.17 -23.57 -2.61
N GLY A 541 0.85 -22.51 -1.87
CA GLY A 541 1.30 -22.28 -0.49
C GLY A 541 2.50 -21.32 -0.37
N GLU A 542 3.07 -20.89 -1.49
CA GLU A 542 4.20 -19.95 -1.55
C GLU A 542 3.71 -18.52 -1.79
N ILE A 543 4.44 -17.52 -1.27
CA ILE A 543 4.01 -16.11 -1.30
C ILE A 543 4.75 -15.36 -2.40
N PHE A 544 3.99 -14.74 -3.32
CA PHE A 544 4.48 -13.91 -4.41
C PHE A 544 4.01 -12.46 -4.24
N VAL A 545 4.92 -11.49 -4.41
CA VAL A 545 4.66 -10.06 -4.17
C VAL A 545 5.11 -9.22 -5.36
N THR A 546 4.20 -8.42 -5.93
CA THR A 546 4.54 -7.45 -6.99
C THR A 546 5.11 -6.19 -6.37
N CYS A 547 6.40 -5.94 -6.61
CA CYS A 547 7.10 -4.71 -6.24
C CYS A 547 7.42 -3.87 -7.49
N ARG A 548 7.75 -2.59 -7.31
CA ARG A 548 8.04 -1.67 -8.42
C ARG A 548 9.26 -2.13 -9.25
N ASP A 549 10.19 -2.89 -8.66
CA ASP A 549 11.46 -3.34 -9.25
C ASP A 549 11.50 -4.79 -9.72
N GLN A 550 10.68 -5.67 -9.12
CA GLN A 550 10.65 -7.11 -9.39
C GLN A 550 9.36 -7.77 -8.89
N LEU A 551 9.08 -8.99 -9.35
CA LEU A 551 8.19 -9.95 -8.69
C LEU A 551 9.03 -10.79 -7.71
N VAL A 552 8.77 -10.65 -6.42
CA VAL A 552 9.49 -11.37 -5.35
C VAL A 552 8.74 -12.65 -4.97
N ARG A 553 9.47 -13.73 -4.69
CA ARG A 553 8.94 -14.93 -4.00
C ARG A 553 9.61 -15.07 -2.64
N LEU A 554 8.82 -15.19 -1.58
CA LEU A 554 9.31 -15.23 -0.19
C LEU A 554 9.51 -16.68 0.27
N HIS A 555 10.67 -16.96 0.85
CA HIS A 555 11.03 -18.27 1.40
C HIS A 555 11.35 -18.19 2.89
N ASP A 556 10.74 -19.07 3.68
CA ASP A 556 11.14 -19.48 5.02
C ASP A 556 11.89 -20.83 4.87
N PHE A 557 13.09 -20.95 5.46
CA PHE A 557 13.89 -22.17 5.43
C PHE A 557 14.04 -22.85 6.81
N ASN A 558 13.59 -22.21 7.90
CA ASN A 558 13.83 -22.66 9.27
C ASN A 558 12.53 -23.03 10.04
N GLY A 559 11.36 -22.58 9.57
CA GLY A 559 10.04 -22.79 10.16
C GLY A 559 9.58 -21.74 11.19
N ASP A 560 10.30 -20.64 11.38
CA ASP A 560 9.94 -19.56 12.32
C ASP A 560 8.93 -18.54 11.77
N ARG A 561 8.61 -18.68 10.46
CA ARG A 561 7.69 -17.87 9.64
C ARG A 561 8.23 -16.54 9.15
N GLU A 562 9.50 -16.17 9.40
CA GLU A 562 10.12 -14.99 8.77
C GLU A 562 10.71 -15.34 7.39
N THR A 563 10.86 -14.35 6.51
CA THR A 563 11.48 -14.54 5.20
C THR A 563 13.01 -14.57 5.31
N ASP A 564 13.57 -15.75 5.16
CA ASP A 564 15.01 -16.02 5.07
C ASP A 564 15.61 -15.66 3.71
N PHE A 565 14.84 -15.80 2.63
CA PHE A 565 15.28 -15.48 1.27
C PHE A 565 14.20 -14.82 0.43
N TYR A 566 14.55 -13.65 -0.10
CA TYR A 566 13.74 -12.83 -0.99
C TYR A 566 14.19 -13.16 -2.42
N GLU A 567 13.56 -14.17 -3.04
CA GLU A 567 13.93 -14.62 -4.38
C GLU A 567 13.49 -13.59 -5.42
N SER A 568 14.43 -13.22 -6.30
CA SER A 568 14.14 -12.41 -7.49
C SER A 568 13.54 -13.30 -8.58
N PHE A 569 12.25 -13.64 -8.42
CA PHE A 569 11.56 -14.57 -9.31
C PHE A 569 11.48 -14.01 -10.73
N ASN A 570 11.15 -12.73 -10.89
CA ASN A 570 11.33 -12.00 -12.16
C ASN A 570 11.70 -10.53 -11.93
N ASN A 571 12.73 -10.04 -12.62
CA ASN A 571 13.15 -8.63 -12.58
C ASN A 571 13.29 -8.00 -13.98
N ASP A 572 12.62 -8.56 -15.00
CA ASP A 572 12.78 -8.14 -16.41
C ASP A 572 12.24 -6.72 -16.69
N HIS A 573 11.23 -6.28 -15.94
CA HIS A 573 10.63 -4.97 -16.14
C HIS A 573 11.58 -3.84 -15.70
N GLN A 574 11.51 -2.73 -16.42
CA GLN A 574 12.41 -1.59 -16.19
C GLN A 574 11.82 -0.63 -15.14
N VAL A 575 12.69 0.17 -14.51
CA VAL A 575 12.35 1.23 -13.54
C VAL A 575 13.12 2.49 -13.90
N THR A 576 12.49 3.64 -13.73
CA THR A 576 13.06 4.98 -13.92
C THR A 576 12.99 5.80 -12.63
N ASP A 577 13.37 7.07 -12.70
CA ASP A 577 13.20 8.08 -11.64
C ASP A 577 11.75 8.56 -11.48
N HIS A 578 10.83 8.13 -12.34
CA HIS A 578 9.49 8.69 -12.40
C HIS A 578 8.56 8.22 -11.27
N PHE A 579 7.96 9.17 -10.54
CA PHE A 579 7.13 8.86 -9.37
C PHE A 579 5.90 7.97 -9.67
N HIS A 580 5.33 8.05 -10.88
CA HIS A 580 4.00 7.51 -11.22
C HIS A 580 3.97 6.09 -11.87
N GLU A 581 5.10 5.43 -12.10
CA GLU A 581 5.14 4.11 -12.79
C GLU A 581 4.87 2.91 -11.85
N PHE A 582 3.74 2.96 -11.13
CA PHE A 582 3.29 1.90 -10.21
C PHE A 582 3.17 0.53 -10.91
N ALA A 583 3.60 -0.54 -10.24
CA ALA A 583 3.42 -1.94 -10.67
C ALA A 583 2.25 -2.55 -9.89
N MET A 584 1.06 -2.57 -10.49
CA MET A 584 -0.22 -2.74 -9.80
C MET A 584 -0.84 -4.13 -9.98
N GLY A 585 -1.31 -4.67 -8.85
CA GLY A 585 -2.02 -5.95 -8.76
C GLY A 585 -1.10 -7.16 -8.70
N LEU A 586 -1.70 -8.33 -8.45
CA LEU A 586 -1.13 -9.60 -8.86
C LEU A 586 -2.26 -10.60 -9.10
N GLN A 587 -2.33 -11.12 -10.32
CA GLN A 587 -3.21 -12.22 -10.71
C GLN A 587 -2.37 -13.40 -11.21
N THR A 588 -2.97 -14.59 -11.25
CA THR A 588 -2.34 -15.80 -11.78
C THR A 588 -3.35 -16.65 -12.53
N ASP A 589 -2.89 -17.39 -13.56
CA ASP A 589 -3.72 -18.30 -14.34
C ASP A 589 -3.55 -19.77 -13.93
N LYS A 590 -4.34 -20.65 -14.55
CA LYS A 590 -4.33 -22.10 -14.30
C LYS A 590 -3.05 -22.80 -14.80
N GLU A 591 -2.20 -22.11 -15.56
CA GLU A 591 -0.87 -22.63 -15.96
C GLU A 591 0.23 -22.24 -14.95
N GLY A 592 -0.07 -21.33 -14.01
CA GLY A 592 0.86 -20.77 -13.03
C GLY A 592 1.60 -19.52 -13.50
N ASN A 593 1.20 -18.88 -14.60
CA ASN A 593 1.79 -17.59 -15.00
C ASN A 593 1.27 -16.46 -14.10
N PHE A 594 1.96 -15.32 -14.08
CA PHE A 594 1.61 -14.15 -13.26
C PHE A 594 1.28 -12.93 -14.11
N TYR A 595 0.40 -12.06 -13.63
CA TYR A 595 -0.07 -10.87 -14.35
C TYR A 595 -0.20 -9.65 -13.43
N TYR A 596 0.30 -8.51 -13.89
CA TYR A 596 0.19 -7.20 -13.24
C TYR A 596 0.30 -6.09 -14.31
N ALA A 597 -0.07 -4.85 -13.97
CA ALA A 597 0.04 -3.71 -14.88
C ALA A 597 1.14 -2.73 -14.43
N LYS A 598 1.86 -2.11 -15.36
CA LYS A 598 2.73 -0.94 -15.08
C LYS A 598 2.07 0.33 -15.61
N SER A 599 1.85 1.29 -14.72
CA SER A 599 1.34 2.63 -15.07
C SER A 599 2.32 3.40 -15.98
N ALA A 600 1.80 4.36 -16.74
CA ALA A 600 2.62 5.27 -17.54
C ALA A 600 3.15 6.43 -16.69
N ARG A 601 4.01 7.26 -17.29
CA ARG A 601 4.44 8.51 -16.66
C ARG A 601 3.30 9.54 -16.69
N HIS A 602 3.11 10.23 -15.57
CA HIS A 602 2.19 11.35 -15.47
C HIS A 602 2.67 12.49 -16.37
N ALA A 603 1.77 13.03 -17.21
CA ALA A 603 2.01 14.16 -18.10
C ALA A 603 3.24 14.04 -19.03
N ARG A 604 3.74 12.83 -19.29
CA ARG A 604 4.99 12.55 -20.03
C ARG A 604 4.84 11.25 -20.82
N GLU A 605 5.42 11.22 -22.02
CA GLU A 605 5.45 10.03 -22.88
C GLU A 605 6.31 8.90 -22.29
N ALA A 606 6.32 7.70 -22.89
CA ALA A 606 7.16 6.60 -22.41
C ALA A 606 8.68 6.88 -22.52
N LEU A 607 9.45 6.29 -21.59
CA LEU A 607 10.90 6.09 -21.73
C LEU A 607 11.17 4.61 -22.04
N VAL A 608 10.64 3.73 -21.18
CA VAL A 608 10.87 2.28 -21.21
C VAL A 608 9.64 1.52 -21.71
N PRO A 609 9.79 0.27 -22.22
CA PRO A 609 8.69 -0.50 -22.81
C PRO A 609 7.48 -0.73 -21.92
N GLN A 610 7.66 -0.79 -20.59
CA GLN A 610 6.60 -1.14 -19.66
C GLN A 610 5.66 0.02 -19.27
N HIS A 611 5.94 1.27 -19.67
CA HIS A 611 5.08 2.41 -19.29
C HIS A 611 3.68 2.33 -19.92
N GLY A 612 2.66 2.09 -19.10
CA GLY A 612 1.26 2.02 -19.54
C GLY A 612 0.90 0.67 -20.15
N THR A 613 1.31 -0.44 -19.54
CA THR A 613 1.18 -1.80 -20.08
C THR A 613 0.58 -2.81 -19.10
N LEU A 614 -0.06 -3.85 -19.64
CA LEU A 614 -0.38 -5.10 -18.93
C LEU A 614 0.71 -6.13 -19.25
N ILE A 615 1.28 -6.76 -18.23
CA ILE A 615 2.44 -7.65 -18.34
C ILE A 615 2.06 -9.06 -17.86
N LYS A 616 2.48 -10.07 -18.63
CA LYS A 616 2.54 -11.48 -18.24
C LYS A 616 3.97 -11.83 -17.84
N VAL A 617 4.16 -12.57 -16.76
CA VAL A 617 5.42 -13.25 -16.41
C VAL A 617 5.21 -14.75 -16.48
N SER A 618 6.15 -15.47 -17.10
CA SER A 618 6.09 -16.93 -17.23
C SER A 618 6.09 -17.63 -15.87
N LYS A 619 5.44 -18.80 -15.79
CA LYS A 619 5.34 -19.63 -14.57
C LYS A 619 6.66 -20.07 -13.92
N ASP A 620 7.80 -19.84 -14.59
CA ASP A 620 9.16 -20.12 -14.13
C ASP A 620 9.98 -18.85 -13.87
N GLY A 621 9.37 -17.66 -13.95
CA GLY A 621 10.00 -16.36 -13.70
C GLY A 621 11.00 -15.90 -14.77
N ARG A 622 11.21 -16.68 -15.84
CA ARG A 622 12.32 -16.44 -16.78
C ARG A 622 12.06 -15.35 -17.82
N ASN A 623 10.80 -15.06 -18.15
CA ASN A 623 10.45 -14.11 -19.22
C ASN A 623 9.21 -13.28 -18.85
N SER A 624 9.21 -12.01 -19.26
CA SER A 624 8.03 -11.14 -19.31
C SER A 624 7.53 -10.88 -20.74
N GLU A 625 6.22 -10.87 -20.96
CA GLU A 625 5.56 -10.45 -22.20
C GLU A 625 4.62 -9.26 -21.94
N ILE A 626 4.65 -8.23 -22.80
CA ILE A 626 3.63 -7.16 -22.79
C ILE A 626 2.39 -7.69 -23.54
N ILE A 627 1.27 -7.79 -22.83
CA ILE A 627 0.00 -8.32 -23.34
C ILE A 627 -0.85 -7.22 -24.00
N ALA A 628 -0.89 -6.03 -23.41
CA ALA A 628 -1.63 -4.87 -23.89
C ALA A 628 -0.95 -3.57 -23.45
N HIS A 629 -1.28 -2.45 -24.11
CA HIS A 629 -0.63 -1.15 -23.87
C HIS A 629 -1.60 0.02 -23.98
N GLY A 630 -1.12 1.24 -23.76
CA GLY A 630 -1.94 2.45 -23.81
C GLY A 630 -2.75 2.71 -22.54
N PHE A 631 -2.32 2.22 -21.39
CA PHE A 631 -2.88 2.63 -20.09
C PHE A 631 -2.16 3.87 -19.54
N ARG A 632 -2.78 4.64 -18.64
CA ARG A 632 -2.19 5.81 -17.97
C ARG A 632 -1.78 5.55 -16.52
N ALA A 633 -2.73 5.12 -15.72
CA ALA A 633 -2.71 4.99 -14.27
C ALA A 633 -3.42 3.68 -13.87
N ALA A 634 -3.00 2.55 -14.47
CA ALA A 634 -3.66 1.27 -14.28
C ALA A 634 -3.57 0.81 -12.82
N ASN A 635 -4.72 0.71 -12.13
CA ASN A 635 -4.79 0.41 -10.69
C ASN A 635 -5.23 -1.04 -10.42
N GLY A 636 -6.26 -1.51 -11.11
CA GLY A 636 -6.78 -2.87 -11.00
C GLY A 636 -6.40 -3.75 -12.18
N VAL A 637 -6.14 -5.02 -11.91
CA VAL A 637 -6.01 -6.08 -12.91
C VAL A 637 -6.87 -7.26 -12.47
N CYS A 638 -7.81 -7.66 -13.31
CA CYS A 638 -8.62 -8.87 -13.16
C CYS A 638 -8.32 -9.84 -14.31
N LEU A 639 -8.30 -11.14 -14.03
CA LEU A 639 -8.27 -12.20 -15.04
C LEU A 639 -9.69 -12.75 -15.23
N ASN A 640 -10.18 -12.79 -16.46
CA ASN A 640 -11.51 -13.31 -16.78
C ASN A 640 -11.50 -14.83 -16.96
N PRO A 641 -12.64 -15.53 -16.75
CA PRO A 641 -12.75 -16.97 -16.96
C PRO A 641 -12.45 -17.45 -18.39
N ASP A 642 -12.49 -16.55 -19.39
CA ASP A 642 -12.18 -16.82 -20.80
C ASP A 642 -10.69 -16.55 -21.18
N GLY A 643 -9.87 -16.11 -20.22
CA GLY A 643 -8.47 -15.75 -20.45
C GLY A 643 -8.23 -14.33 -20.99
N THR A 644 -9.29 -13.52 -21.14
CA THR A 644 -9.16 -12.06 -21.30
C THR A 644 -8.95 -11.39 -19.92
N PHE A 645 -8.81 -10.07 -19.89
CA PHE A 645 -8.54 -9.32 -18.66
C PHE A 645 -9.53 -8.17 -18.48
N ILE A 646 -9.59 -7.62 -17.28
CA ILE A 646 -10.17 -6.29 -17.03
C ILE A 646 -9.13 -5.41 -16.35
N VAL A 647 -8.97 -4.19 -16.86
CA VAL A 647 -8.02 -3.20 -16.32
C VAL A 647 -8.72 -1.85 -16.11
N THR A 648 -8.70 -1.34 -14.89
CA THR A 648 -9.12 0.03 -14.55
C THR A 648 -7.99 1.00 -14.81
N ASP A 649 -8.33 2.17 -15.36
CA ASP A 649 -7.36 3.21 -15.72
C ASP A 649 -7.97 4.60 -15.55
N GLN A 650 -7.22 5.55 -14.96
CA GLN A 650 -7.81 6.78 -14.41
C GLN A 650 -7.80 7.98 -15.38
N GLU A 651 -8.71 8.92 -15.13
CA GLU A 651 -8.89 10.23 -15.77
C GLU A 651 -7.59 11.05 -15.78
N GLY A 652 -7.24 11.59 -16.94
CA GLY A 652 -6.19 12.58 -17.12
C GLY A 652 -5.81 12.76 -18.58
N HIS A 653 -4.52 12.94 -18.87
CA HIS A 653 -4.03 13.06 -20.24
C HIS A 653 -4.44 11.85 -21.09
N TRP A 654 -5.12 12.09 -22.21
CA TRP A 654 -5.65 11.10 -23.15
C TRP A 654 -6.71 10.12 -22.62
N ASN A 655 -7.02 10.18 -21.32
CA ASN A 655 -8.12 9.46 -20.68
C ASN A 655 -9.16 10.50 -20.20
N PRO A 656 -10.21 10.80 -20.98
CA PRO A 656 -11.12 11.92 -20.69
C PRO A 656 -11.94 11.73 -19.40
N MET A 657 -12.03 10.50 -18.89
CA MET A 657 -12.73 10.08 -17.68
C MET A 657 -12.07 8.79 -17.16
N ASN A 658 -12.37 8.32 -15.94
CA ASN A 658 -11.95 6.99 -15.50
C ASN A 658 -12.58 5.91 -16.40
N ARG A 659 -11.90 4.78 -16.62
CA ARG A 659 -12.36 3.75 -17.56
C ARG A 659 -12.10 2.33 -17.05
N ILE A 660 -13.13 1.48 -17.14
CA ILE A 660 -13.01 0.03 -16.92
C ILE A 660 -12.88 -0.62 -18.31
N ASN A 661 -11.76 -1.29 -18.60
CA ASN A 661 -11.47 -1.82 -19.93
C ASN A 661 -11.64 -3.34 -20.00
N TRP A 662 -12.36 -3.86 -21.00
CA TRP A 662 -12.28 -5.29 -21.34
C TRP A 662 -11.05 -5.53 -22.24
N VAL A 663 -10.00 -6.10 -21.67
CA VAL A 663 -8.66 -6.12 -22.26
C VAL A 663 -8.36 -7.42 -23.00
N LYS A 664 -7.97 -7.28 -24.28
CA LYS A 664 -7.57 -8.33 -25.20
C LYS A 664 -6.06 -8.21 -25.50
N LYS A 665 -5.41 -9.32 -25.84
CA LYS A 665 -3.98 -9.31 -26.22
C LYS A 665 -3.78 -8.49 -27.51
N GLY A 666 -2.81 -7.57 -27.49
CA GLY A 666 -2.48 -6.65 -28.58
C GLY A 666 -3.28 -5.34 -28.61
N GLY A 667 -4.26 -5.15 -27.72
CA GLY A 667 -5.08 -3.93 -27.69
C GLY A 667 -4.36 -2.69 -27.15
N PHE A 668 -4.76 -1.52 -27.66
CA PHE A 668 -4.34 -0.19 -27.19
C PHE A 668 -5.50 0.54 -26.51
N TYR A 669 -5.31 0.96 -25.27
CA TYR A 669 -6.39 1.45 -24.39
C TYR A 669 -6.42 2.98 -24.17
N GLY A 670 -5.89 3.75 -25.13
CA GLY A 670 -6.19 5.18 -25.30
C GLY A 670 -5.09 6.17 -24.88
N ASN A 671 -4.23 5.86 -23.92
CA ASN A 671 -3.19 6.79 -23.49
C ASN A 671 -2.07 6.94 -24.53
N MET A 672 -2.08 8.02 -25.32
CA MET A 672 -1.05 8.32 -26.32
C MET A 672 0.31 8.68 -25.71
N PHE A 673 0.40 8.86 -24.38
CA PHE A 673 1.68 9.00 -23.66
C PHE A 673 2.20 7.66 -23.08
N GLY A 674 1.48 6.54 -23.30
CA GLY A 674 1.97 5.19 -23.01
C GLY A 674 3.08 4.74 -23.98
N TYR A 675 3.55 3.51 -23.82
CA TYR A 675 4.54 2.94 -24.73
C TYR A 675 3.93 2.55 -26.09
N ASN A 676 4.71 2.81 -27.15
CA ASN A 676 4.41 2.46 -28.55
C ASN A 676 2.95 2.77 -28.97
N PRO A 677 2.44 4.00 -28.81
CA PRO A 677 1.07 4.34 -29.19
C PRO A 677 0.88 4.27 -30.72
N PRO A 678 -0.35 4.05 -31.21
CA PRO A 678 -0.65 4.14 -32.64
C PRO A 678 -0.49 5.58 -33.15
N ALA A 679 -0.36 5.74 -34.47
CA ALA A 679 -0.36 7.06 -35.11
C ALA A 679 -1.75 7.72 -35.12
N ASP A 680 -2.82 6.93 -35.00
CA ASP A 680 -4.19 7.43 -34.91
C ASP A 680 -4.52 7.88 -33.48
N SER A 681 -4.71 9.19 -33.31
CA SER A 681 -5.13 9.80 -32.03
C SER A 681 -6.63 10.08 -31.95
N THR A 682 -7.45 9.58 -32.87
CA THR A 682 -8.92 9.64 -32.83
C THR A 682 -9.49 8.49 -31.99
N ASP A 683 -10.79 8.50 -31.71
CA ASP A 683 -11.42 7.46 -30.88
C ASP A 683 -11.59 6.11 -31.58
N LEU A 684 -11.32 6.04 -32.90
CA LEU A 684 -11.15 4.78 -33.63
C LEU A 684 -9.78 4.14 -33.39
N GLY A 685 -8.78 4.95 -33.00
CA GLY A 685 -7.42 4.51 -32.69
C GLY A 685 -7.26 3.85 -31.32
N MET A 686 -8.35 3.54 -30.59
CA MET A 686 -8.31 2.86 -29.30
C MET A 686 -9.41 1.80 -29.15
N GLU A 687 -9.13 0.74 -28.38
CA GLU A 687 -10.17 -0.16 -27.88
C GLU A 687 -11.09 0.62 -26.92
N GLN A 688 -12.40 0.47 -27.13
CA GLN A 688 -13.43 1.13 -26.34
C GLN A 688 -13.64 0.42 -24.98
N PRO A 689 -13.82 1.16 -23.87
CA PRO A 689 -13.94 0.55 -22.55
C PRO A 689 -15.29 -0.14 -22.37
N LEU A 690 -15.36 -1.03 -21.37
CA LEU A 690 -16.62 -1.62 -20.89
C LEU A 690 -17.58 -0.52 -20.39
N VAL A 691 -17.04 0.44 -19.63
CA VAL A 691 -17.76 1.59 -19.09
C VAL A 691 -16.80 2.76 -18.80
N TRP A 692 -17.22 3.98 -19.13
CA TRP A 692 -16.65 5.23 -18.65
C TRP A 692 -17.27 5.57 -17.29
N VAL A 693 -16.44 5.87 -16.30
CA VAL A 693 -16.83 6.05 -14.90
C VAL A 693 -16.59 7.49 -14.48
N GLU A 694 -17.69 8.22 -14.24
CA GLU A 694 -17.65 9.60 -13.79
C GLU A 694 -16.91 9.74 -12.47
N ARG A 695 -16.09 10.78 -12.36
CA ARG A 695 -15.23 11.02 -11.20
C ARG A 695 -16.06 11.18 -9.93
N ASP A 696 -17.23 11.81 -10.02
CA ASP A 696 -18.14 12.04 -8.91
C ASP A 696 -18.94 10.76 -8.53
N ARG A 697 -18.81 9.65 -9.30
CA ARG A 697 -19.27 8.30 -8.92
C ARG A 697 -18.14 7.50 -8.29
N ASP A 698 -16.99 7.43 -8.96
CA ASP A 698 -15.75 6.87 -8.42
C ASP A 698 -14.55 7.62 -9.01
N GLN A 699 -13.89 8.44 -8.20
CA GLN A 699 -12.75 9.25 -8.65
C GLN A 699 -11.49 8.42 -8.93
N SER A 700 -11.42 7.18 -8.45
CA SER A 700 -10.27 6.30 -8.69
C SER A 700 -10.65 4.82 -8.49
N PRO A 701 -11.27 4.18 -9.52
CA PRO A 701 -11.55 2.75 -9.56
C PRO A 701 -10.30 1.89 -9.33
N SER A 702 -10.42 0.80 -8.61
CA SER A 702 -9.29 -0.07 -8.23
C SER A 702 -9.46 -1.48 -8.79
N GLU A 703 -9.19 -2.52 -8.00
CA GLU A 703 -9.24 -3.91 -8.45
C GLU A 703 -10.69 -4.37 -8.70
N LEU A 704 -10.93 -4.96 -9.87
CA LEU A 704 -12.16 -5.72 -10.14
C LEU A 704 -11.98 -7.19 -9.80
N LEU A 705 -13.07 -7.82 -9.39
CA LEU A 705 -13.10 -9.24 -9.07
C LEU A 705 -14.47 -9.87 -9.38
N TRP A 706 -14.45 -11.15 -9.73
CA TRP A 706 -15.64 -11.97 -9.91
C TRP A 706 -16.15 -12.49 -8.56
N VAL A 707 -17.47 -12.55 -8.38
CA VAL A 707 -18.10 -13.08 -7.17
C VAL A 707 -18.15 -14.61 -7.22
N GLU A 708 -17.11 -15.25 -6.71
CA GLU A 708 -16.99 -16.72 -6.69
C GLU A 708 -17.67 -17.39 -5.48
N SER A 709 -18.80 -16.84 -5.01
CA SER A 709 -19.49 -17.31 -3.80
C SER A 709 -21.01 -17.38 -3.93
N LYS A 710 -21.55 -18.61 -3.83
CA LYS A 710 -23.00 -18.85 -3.82
C LYS A 710 -23.73 -18.20 -2.64
N LYS A 711 -23.02 -17.80 -1.58
CA LYS A 711 -23.60 -17.06 -0.44
C LYS A 711 -24.03 -15.64 -0.80
N TRP A 712 -23.51 -15.10 -1.90
CA TRP A 712 -23.84 -13.76 -2.41
C TRP A 712 -25.08 -13.76 -3.32
N GLY A 713 -25.81 -14.89 -3.39
CA GLY A 713 -27.12 -14.97 -4.04
C GLY A 713 -27.08 -14.54 -5.50
N ALA A 714 -27.91 -13.55 -5.86
CA ALA A 714 -28.03 -13.02 -7.21
C ALA A 714 -26.76 -12.31 -7.73
N LEU A 715 -25.79 -11.98 -6.85
CA LEU A 715 -24.47 -11.48 -7.24
C LEU A 715 -23.46 -12.58 -7.57
N ASN A 716 -23.73 -13.87 -7.28
CA ASN A 716 -22.81 -14.95 -7.63
C ASN A 716 -22.55 -15.01 -9.15
N GLY A 717 -21.28 -14.95 -9.56
CA GLY A 717 -20.88 -14.89 -10.97
C GLY A 717 -21.03 -13.51 -11.62
N LYS A 718 -21.35 -12.46 -10.84
CA LYS A 718 -21.28 -11.07 -11.28
C LYS A 718 -19.87 -10.51 -11.03
N LEU A 719 -19.63 -9.34 -11.63
CA LEU A 719 -18.39 -8.59 -11.54
C LEU A 719 -18.55 -7.43 -10.55
N LEU A 720 -17.58 -7.24 -9.65
CA LEU A 720 -17.51 -6.11 -8.74
C LEU A 720 -16.35 -5.17 -9.10
N ASN A 721 -16.54 -3.87 -8.88
CA ASN A 721 -15.48 -2.87 -8.88
C ASN A 721 -15.29 -2.30 -7.47
N LEU A 722 -14.04 -2.30 -7.00
CA LEU A 722 -13.65 -1.64 -5.76
C LEU A 722 -13.27 -0.17 -6.04
N SER A 723 -13.56 0.73 -5.12
CA SER A 723 -13.18 2.16 -5.21
C SER A 723 -12.12 2.51 -4.20
N TYR A 724 -10.92 2.82 -4.69
CA TYR A 724 -9.88 3.46 -3.90
C TYR A 724 -10.18 4.96 -3.71
N GLY A 725 -10.84 5.57 -4.69
CA GLY A 725 -11.19 6.99 -4.66
C GLY A 725 -12.10 7.38 -3.49
N TYR A 726 -13.13 6.57 -3.23
CA TYR A 726 -14.17 6.88 -2.26
C TYR A 726 -14.38 5.84 -1.15
N GLY A 727 -13.69 4.70 -1.18
CA GLY A 727 -13.94 3.64 -0.20
C GLY A 727 -15.34 3.06 -0.38
N LYS A 728 -15.62 2.50 -1.58
CA LYS A 728 -16.93 1.98 -2.00
C LYS A 728 -16.78 0.68 -2.78
N VAL A 729 -17.90 -0.04 -2.98
CA VAL A 729 -17.98 -1.23 -3.84
C VAL A 729 -19.17 -1.10 -4.79
N PHE A 730 -18.94 -1.38 -6.06
CA PHE A 730 -19.93 -1.33 -7.13
C PHE A 730 -20.15 -2.71 -7.73
N VAL A 731 -21.37 -3.01 -8.17
CA VAL A 731 -21.61 -4.09 -9.14
C VAL A 731 -21.50 -3.53 -10.56
N VAL A 732 -20.94 -4.34 -11.47
CA VAL A 732 -20.70 -3.98 -12.88
C VAL A 732 -21.61 -4.84 -13.78
N PRO A 733 -22.88 -4.47 -13.98
CA PRO A 733 -23.74 -5.11 -14.99
C PRO A 733 -23.21 -4.83 -16.41
N PHE A 734 -23.13 -5.87 -17.24
CA PHE A 734 -22.61 -5.77 -18.61
C PHE A 734 -23.29 -6.73 -19.58
N GLU A 735 -23.14 -6.43 -20.88
CA GLU A 735 -23.57 -7.23 -22.02
C GLU A 735 -22.45 -7.35 -23.07
N LYS A 736 -22.69 -8.16 -24.12
CA LYS A 736 -21.77 -8.30 -25.26
C LYS A 736 -22.54 -8.34 -26.58
N ILE A 737 -22.36 -7.30 -27.40
CA ILE A 737 -23.03 -7.14 -28.70
C ILE A 737 -22.00 -7.40 -29.82
N GLY A 738 -21.92 -8.68 -30.23
CA GLY A 738 -20.89 -9.17 -31.14
C GLY A 738 -19.54 -9.32 -30.43
N ASP A 739 -18.54 -8.57 -30.88
CA ASP A 739 -17.19 -8.49 -30.29
C ASP A 739 -17.02 -7.36 -29.26
N GLN A 740 -17.94 -6.41 -29.21
CA GLN A 740 -17.97 -5.31 -28.25
C GLN A 740 -18.58 -5.76 -26.92
N VAL A 741 -17.94 -5.41 -25.81
CA VAL A 741 -18.49 -5.53 -24.45
C VAL A 741 -18.82 -4.13 -23.96
N GLN A 742 -20.00 -3.93 -23.37
CA GLN A 742 -20.44 -2.65 -22.82
C GLN A 742 -21.29 -2.87 -21.56
N GLY A 743 -21.40 -1.87 -20.70
CA GLY A 743 -22.11 -2.02 -19.44
C GLY A 743 -22.10 -0.75 -18.60
N GLY A 744 -22.40 -0.92 -17.31
CA GLY A 744 -22.46 0.16 -16.35
C GLY A 744 -21.91 -0.20 -14.97
N ILE A 745 -22.00 0.75 -14.05
CA ILE A 745 -21.71 0.61 -12.63
C ILE A 745 -22.93 0.99 -11.80
N TYR A 746 -23.13 0.28 -10.69
CA TYR A 746 -24.13 0.61 -9.68
C TYR A 746 -23.54 0.41 -8.28
N GLU A 747 -23.73 1.39 -7.40
CA GLU A 747 -23.20 1.37 -6.04
C GLU A 747 -23.94 0.32 -5.20
N LEU A 748 -23.22 -0.63 -4.60
CA LEU A 748 -23.87 -1.58 -3.69
C LEU A 748 -24.29 -0.87 -2.39
N PRO A 749 -25.41 -1.26 -1.76
CA PRO A 749 -25.85 -0.74 -0.47
C PRO A 749 -24.96 -1.25 0.68
N ILE A 750 -23.72 -0.74 0.71
CA ILE A 750 -22.65 -1.05 1.65
C ILE A 750 -22.12 0.30 2.16
N PRO A 751 -22.03 0.53 3.48
CA PRO A 751 -21.48 1.77 4.02
C PRO A 751 -20.08 2.09 3.50
N ARG A 752 -19.77 3.38 3.37
CA ARG A 752 -18.47 3.88 2.94
C ARG A 752 -17.36 3.41 3.90
N PHE A 753 -16.24 2.96 3.35
CA PHE A 753 -15.07 2.55 4.12
C PHE A 753 -14.17 3.75 4.44
N SER A 754 -13.67 3.84 5.67
CA SER A 754 -12.79 4.93 6.12
C SER A 754 -11.41 4.97 5.47
N THR A 755 -11.06 4.02 4.60
CA THR A 755 -9.88 4.07 3.72
C THR A 755 -10.26 3.76 2.26
N GLY A 756 -9.39 4.15 1.31
CA GLY A 756 -9.58 3.83 -0.11
C GLY A 756 -9.40 2.34 -0.38
N ILE A 757 -10.46 1.63 -0.78
CA ILE A 757 -10.41 0.19 -1.00
C ILE A 757 -9.71 -0.15 -2.32
N MET A 758 -8.60 -0.88 -2.25
CA MET A 758 -7.69 -1.06 -3.38
C MET A 758 -7.60 -2.50 -3.90
N ARG A 759 -7.78 -3.50 -3.03
CA ARG A 759 -7.72 -4.95 -3.36
C ARG A 759 -8.77 -5.74 -2.60
N GLY A 760 -9.19 -6.88 -3.14
CA GLY A 760 -10.13 -7.77 -2.46
C GLY A 760 -10.06 -9.24 -2.90
N ARG A 761 -10.29 -10.16 -1.96
CA ARG A 761 -10.30 -11.61 -2.21
C ARG A 761 -11.48 -12.26 -1.50
N PHE A 762 -12.17 -13.18 -2.18
CA PHE A 762 -13.10 -14.09 -1.52
C PHE A 762 -12.32 -15.13 -0.71
N ASN A 763 -12.69 -15.33 0.55
CA ASN A 763 -12.05 -16.33 1.40
C ASN A 763 -12.60 -17.74 1.06
N PRO A 764 -11.75 -18.75 0.84
CA PRO A 764 -12.18 -20.06 0.36
C PRO A 764 -12.94 -20.91 1.40
N GLY A 765 -12.98 -20.48 2.68
CA GLY A 765 -13.67 -21.19 3.75
C GLY A 765 -15.01 -20.59 4.13
N ASP A 766 -15.04 -19.28 4.43
CA ASP A 766 -16.31 -18.62 4.79
C ASP A 766 -17.09 -18.08 3.58
N GLY A 767 -16.46 -17.97 2.39
CA GLY A 767 -17.09 -17.52 1.16
C GLY A 767 -17.51 -16.04 1.18
N GLN A 768 -16.95 -15.23 2.09
CA GLN A 768 -17.19 -13.79 2.17
C GLN A 768 -16.02 -13.01 1.54
N LEU A 769 -16.27 -11.74 1.21
CA LEU A 769 -15.30 -10.88 0.55
C LEU A 769 -14.49 -10.11 1.59
N TYR A 770 -13.18 -10.29 1.60
CA TYR A 770 -12.25 -9.50 2.40
C TYR A 770 -11.61 -8.44 1.51
N VAL A 771 -11.60 -7.20 1.97
CA VAL A 771 -11.06 -6.05 1.22
C VAL A 771 -10.04 -5.29 2.06
N CYS A 772 -9.01 -4.77 1.41
CA CYS A 772 -8.02 -3.90 2.04
C CYS A 772 -7.63 -2.74 1.13
N GLY A 773 -7.04 -1.71 1.73
CA GLY A 773 -6.52 -0.59 0.97
C GLY A 773 -5.86 0.48 1.84
N LEU A 774 -5.68 1.64 1.23
CA LEU A 774 -4.92 2.76 1.75
C LEU A 774 -5.52 4.10 1.30
N SER A 775 -5.16 5.18 1.98
CA SER A 775 -5.47 6.54 1.55
C SER A 775 -4.19 7.31 1.23
N ALA A 776 -4.17 7.93 0.05
CA ALA A 776 -3.12 8.79 -0.48
C ALA A 776 -3.71 9.60 -1.66
N TRP A 777 -2.89 10.03 -2.63
CA TRP A 777 -3.34 10.79 -3.80
C TRP A 777 -4.53 10.15 -4.52
N GLY A 778 -5.55 10.95 -4.80
CA GLY A 778 -6.78 10.50 -5.48
C GLY A 778 -7.77 9.75 -4.59
N SER A 779 -7.49 9.59 -3.29
CA SER A 779 -8.49 9.20 -2.30
C SER A 779 -9.01 10.42 -1.53
N THR A 780 -10.22 10.32 -0.98
CA THR A 780 -10.81 11.29 -0.04
C THR A 780 -11.11 10.66 1.32
N GLN A 781 -10.52 9.50 1.63
CA GLN A 781 -10.80 8.77 2.87
C GLN A 781 -9.78 9.14 3.97
N PRO A 782 -10.18 9.29 5.24
CA PRO A 782 -9.30 9.82 6.29
C PRO A 782 -8.26 8.81 6.80
N GLN A 783 -8.58 7.51 6.83
CA GLN A 783 -7.72 6.48 7.40
C GLN A 783 -6.64 6.06 6.40
N LEU A 784 -5.37 6.13 6.80
CA LEU A 784 -4.21 5.81 5.93
C LEU A 784 -4.21 4.38 5.39
N GLY A 785 -4.83 3.43 6.09
CA GLY A 785 -5.06 2.06 5.61
C GLY A 785 -5.98 1.26 6.50
N GLY A 786 -6.51 0.16 5.97
CA GLY A 786 -7.57 -0.60 6.62
C GLY A 786 -7.89 -1.93 5.93
N LEU A 787 -8.45 -2.85 6.70
CA LEU A 787 -8.84 -4.21 6.33
C LEU A 787 -10.24 -4.49 6.87
N TYR A 788 -11.09 -5.11 6.04
CA TYR A 788 -12.50 -5.33 6.34
C TYR A 788 -13.00 -6.65 5.76
N ARG A 789 -14.05 -7.24 6.36
CA ARG A 789 -14.84 -8.33 5.75
C ARG A 789 -16.25 -7.85 5.44
N ILE A 790 -16.65 -7.98 4.18
CA ILE A 790 -18.03 -7.77 3.72
C ILE A 790 -18.75 -9.12 3.76
N ARG A 791 -19.75 -9.24 4.63
CA ARG A 791 -20.62 -10.40 4.75
C ARG A 791 -21.93 -10.16 4.00
N ALA A 792 -22.25 -10.99 3.00
CA ALA A 792 -23.61 -11.07 2.47
C ALA A 792 -24.53 -11.73 3.53
N THR A 793 -25.69 -11.11 3.83
CA THR A 793 -26.64 -11.58 4.85
C THR A 793 -27.74 -12.50 4.28
N GLY A 794 -27.92 -12.49 2.96
CA GLY A 794 -29.02 -13.18 2.28
C GLY A 794 -30.36 -12.42 2.30
N LYS A 795 -30.38 -11.17 2.81
CA LYS A 795 -31.56 -10.29 2.69
C LYS A 795 -31.65 -9.65 1.29
N PRO A 796 -32.86 -9.23 0.85
CA PRO A 796 -33.06 -8.51 -0.41
C PRO A 796 -32.17 -7.27 -0.55
N MET A 797 -31.69 -7.02 -1.78
CA MET A 797 -30.81 -5.87 -2.09
C MET A 797 -31.35 -4.94 -3.18
N HIS A 798 -32.32 -5.38 -4.00
CA HIS A 798 -32.97 -4.62 -5.08
C HIS A 798 -32.00 -3.82 -6.01
N VAL A 799 -30.82 -4.37 -6.35
CA VAL A 799 -29.84 -3.70 -7.23
C VAL A 799 -29.91 -4.23 -8.68
N PRO A 800 -29.61 -3.42 -9.71
CA PRO A 800 -29.42 -3.90 -11.07
C PRO A 800 -28.16 -4.77 -11.18
N ILE A 801 -28.33 -6.00 -11.66
CA ILE A 801 -27.30 -7.03 -11.85
C ILE A 801 -27.14 -7.46 -13.32
N GLY A 802 -27.90 -6.86 -14.23
CA GLY A 802 -27.81 -7.06 -15.67
C GLY A 802 -28.35 -5.83 -16.41
N ILE A 803 -27.81 -5.59 -17.60
CA ILE A 803 -28.20 -4.53 -18.53
C ILE A 803 -28.22 -5.13 -19.94
N GLN A 804 -29.17 -4.75 -20.78
CA GLN A 804 -29.17 -5.05 -22.22
C GLN A 804 -29.68 -3.84 -23.01
N VAL A 805 -29.00 -3.42 -24.07
CA VAL A 805 -29.35 -2.20 -24.81
C VAL A 805 -29.82 -2.52 -26.24
N MET A 806 -30.90 -1.86 -26.68
CA MET A 806 -31.63 -2.13 -27.91
C MET A 806 -31.92 -0.86 -28.72
N LYS A 807 -32.33 -1.02 -29.97
CA LYS A 807 -32.76 0.08 -30.86
C LYS A 807 -33.94 0.91 -30.34
N ASP A 808 -34.77 0.38 -29.44
CA ASP A 808 -35.95 1.06 -28.88
C ASP A 808 -35.84 1.43 -27.39
N GLY A 809 -34.72 1.12 -26.73
CA GLY A 809 -34.54 1.34 -25.30
C GLY A 809 -33.56 0.35 -24.66
N LEU A 810 -33.79 -0.01 -23.41
CA LEU A 810 -32.92 -0.91 -22.66
C LEU A 810 -33.69 -1.73 -21.62
N GLU A 811 -33.11 -2.85 -21.21
CA GLU A 811 -33.55 -3.68 -20.08
C GLU A 811 -32.56 -3.61 -18.92
N LEU A 812 -33.08 -3.53 -17.70
CA LEU A 812 -32.34 -3.68 -16.44
C LEU A 812 -32.88 -4.90 -15.69
N THR A 813 -32.03 -5.88 -15.41
CA THR A 813 -32.37 -7.04 -14.58
C THR A 813 -31.92 -6.77 -13.15
N PHE A 814 -32.88 -6.71 -12.23
CA PHE A 814 -32.67 -6.53 -10.79
C PHE A 814 -32.43 -7.86 -10.07
N SER A 815 -31.73 -7.79 -8.93
CA SER A 815 -31.51 -8.94 -8.06
C SER A 815 -32.81 -9.53 -7.53
N GLU A 816 -33.78 -8.66 -7.22
CA GLU A 816 -35.07 -8.96 -6.59
C GLU A 816 -36.22 -8.30 -7.34
N SER A 817 -37.45 -8.76 -7.08
CA SER A 817 -38.63 -8.26 -7.77
C SER A 817 -39.10 -6.90 -7.24
N LEU A 818 -39.78 -6.16 -8.11
CA LEU A 818 -40.25 -4.79 -7.90
C LEU A 818 -41.78 -4.71 -7.99
N ASP A 819 -42.40 -3.70 -7.37
CA ASP A 819 -43.83 -3.42 -7.55
C ASP A 819 -44.11 -3.05 -9.02
N ILE A 820 -45.07 -3.78 -9.60
CA ILE A 820 -45.47 -3.67 -11.01
C ILE A 820 -46.04 -2.29 -11.34
N ASN A 821 -46.64 -1.59 -10.36
CA ASN A 821 -47.22 -0.27 -10.58
C ASN A 821 -46.12 0.82 -10.55
N SER A 822 -45.28 0.82 -9.51
CA SER A 822 -44.12 1.71 -9.41
C SER A 822 -43.13 1.52 -10.56
N ALA A 823 -42.98 0.31 -11.10
CA ALA A 823 -42.15 0.03 -12.26
C ALA A 823 -42.75 0.47 -13.61
N LYS A 824 -44.00 0.93 -13.64
CA LYS A 824 -44.69 1.40 -14.87
C LYS A 824 -44.96 2.91 -14.88
N GLU A 825 -44.83 3.56 -13.74
CA GLU A 825 -44.94 5.01 -13.60
C GLU A 825 -43.71 5.68 -14.22
N LEU A 826 -43.92 6.52 -15.23
CA LEU A 826 -42.83 7.11 -16.03
C LEU A 826 -42.08 8.21 -15.28
N ASN A 827 -42.75 8.92 -14.36
CA ASN A 827 -42.15 9.96 -13.53
C ASN A 827 -41.11 9.41 -12.52
N ASN A 828 -41.05 8.08 -12.34
CA ASN A 828 -40.05 7.42 -11.51
C ASN A 828 -38.67 7.32 -12.18
N TYR A 829 -38.50 7.78 -13.42
CA TYR A 829 -37.26 7.66 -14.20
C TYR A 829 -36.74 9.00 -14.70
N SER A 830 -35.41 9.17 -14.65
CA SER A 830 -34.72 10.26 -15.36
C SER A 830 -33.50 9.69 -16.08
N VAL A 831 -33.43 9.93 -17.41
CA VAL A 831 -32.32 9.46 -18.25
C VAL A 831 -31.57 10.67 -18.80
N LYS A 832 -30.25 10.71 -18.58
CA LYS A 832 -29.36 11.74 -19.11
C LYS A 832 -28.20 11.10 -19.88
N THR A 833 -27.74 11.75 -20.95
CA THR A 833 -26.60 11.30 -21.75
C THR A 833 -25.64 12.46 -22.03
N TRP A 834 -24.36 12.15 -22.20
CA TRP A 834 -23.34 13.13 -22.63
C TRP A 834 -22.13 12.46 -23.30
N ASP A 835 -21.44 13.26 -24.11
CA ASP A 835 -20.20 12.91 -24.78
C ASP A 835 -18.98 13.47 -24.04
N LEU A 836 -17.82 12.91 -24.35
CA LEU A 836 -16.52 13.32 -23.81
C LEU A 836 -15.51 13.61 -24.93
N LEU A 837 -14.50 14.43 -24.65
CA LEU A 837 -13.48 14.84 -25.61
C LEU A 837 -12.12 14.23 -25.27
N ARG A 838 -11.75 13.12 -25.93
CA ARG A 838 -10.41 12.54 -25.80
C ARG A 838 -9.36 13.50 -26.36
N SER A 839 -8.40 13.91 -25.52
CA SER A 839 -7.33 14.83 -25.94
C SER A 839 -6.11 14.79 -25.00
N ARG A 840 -5.04 15.51 -25.37
CA ARG A 840 -3.87 15.71 -24.50
C ARG A 840 -4.13 16.52 -23.21
N LYS A 841 -5.31 17.14 -23.06
CA LYS A 841 -5.71 17.83 -21.81
C LYS A 841 -5.93 16.79 -20.70
N TYR A 842 -5.95 17.24 -19.45
CA TYR A 842 -6.33 16.38 -18.33
C TYR A 842 -7.86 16.27 -18.26
N GLY A 843 -8.40 15.06 -18.44
CA GLY A 843 -9.84 14.80 -18.37
C GLY A 843 -10.64 15.50 -19.48
N SER A 844 -11.96 15.56 -19.29
CA SER A 844 -12.92 16.22 -20.19
C SER A 844 -14.03 16.89 -19.40
N SER A 845 -14.59 17.97 -19.95
CA SER A 845 -15.93 18.43 -19.59
C SER A 845 -16.98 17.52 -20.22
N HIS A 846 -18.24 17.63 -19.79
CA HIS A 846 -19.37 17.04 -20.50
C HIS A 846 -19.67 17.84 -21.77
N TYR A 847 -19.98 17.13 -22.86
CA TYR A 847 -20.43 17.71 -24.12
C TYR A 847 -21.78 17.12 -24.52
N ASN A 848 -22.55 17.82 -25.35
CA ASN A 848 -23.82 17.35 -25.93
C ASN A 848 -24.84 16.80 -24.91
N VAL A 849 -24.86 17.38 -23.69
CA VAL A 849 -25.70 16.92 -22.57
C VAL A 849 -27.18 16.95 -22.95
N GLN A 850 -27.84 15.81 -22.85
CA GLN A 850 -29.25 15.61 -23.23
C GLN A 850 -30.00 14.86 -22.13
N THR A 851 -31.28 15.21 -21.94
CA THR A 851 -32.25 14.40 -21.19
C THR A 851 -33.07 13.59 -22.20
N LEU A 852 -33.20 12.28 -22.01
CA LEU A 852 -33.96 11.40 -22.90
C LEU A 852 -35.33 11.03 -22.30
N GLU A 853 -36.35 10.96 -23.16
CA GLU A 853 -37.71 10.61 -22.76
C GLU A 853 -37.89 9.09 -22.59
N VAL A 854 -38.39 8.66 -21.43
CA VAL A 854 -38.87 7.30 -21.19
C VAL A 854 -40.34 7.20 -21.60
N SER A 855 -40.56 6.88 -22.88
CA SER A 855 -41.90 6.82 -23.50
C SER A 855 -42.80 5.69 -22.97
N LYS A 856 -42.21 4.65 -22.38
CA LYS A 856 -42.91 3.52 -21.76
C LYS A 856 -41.97 2.79 -20.79
N ALA A 857 -42.51 2.25 -19.71
CA ALA A 857 -41.86 1.23 -18.90
C ALA A 857 -42.72 -0.05 -18.87
N ASP A 858 -42.07 -1.21 -19.04
CA ASP A 858 -42.67 -2.54 -18.93
C ASP A 858 -41.84 -3.38 -17.95
N ILE A 859 -42.45 -4.38 -17.30
CA ILE A 859 -41.76 -5.28 -16.39
C ILE A 859 -42.15 -6.74 -16.64
N SER A 860 -41.17 -7.63 -16.55
CA SER A 860 -41.31 -9.07 -16.75
C SER A 860 -42.25 -9.74 -15.74
N LYS A 861 -42.73 -10.94 -16.09
CA LYS A 861 -43.71 -11.71 -15.29
C LYS A 861 -43.20 -12.16 -13.91
N ASP A 862 -41.88 -12.20 -13.72
CA ASP A 862 -41.22 -12.48 -12.44
C ASP A 862 -40.88 -11.21 -11.64
N GLY A 863 -41.24 -10.03 -12.16
CA GLY A 863 -40.99 -8.74 -11.52
C GLY A 863 -39.52 -8.30 -11.50
N LYS A 864 -38.58 -9.01 -12.16
CA LYS A 864 -37.14 -8.75 -12.04
C LYS A 864 -36.49 -8.03 -13.21
N THR A 865 -37.09 -7.99 -14.40
CA THR A 865 -36.53 -7.31 -15.58
C THR A 865 -37.42 -6.17 -16.04
N LEU A 866 -36.91 -4.95 -15.93
CA LEU A 866 -37.54 -3.69 -16.29
C LEU A 866 -37.07 -3.26 -17.68
N LYS A 867 -37.97 -3.10 -18.66
CA LYS A 867 -37.68 -2.50 -19.96
C LYS A 867 -38.11 -1.03 -19.98
N LEU A 868 -37.17 -0.14 -20.21
CA LEU A 868 -37.40 1.29 -20.44
C LEU A 868 -37.34 1.57 -21.94
N LYS A 869 -38.45 2.01 -22.53
CA LYS A 869 -38.53 2.37 -23.95
C LYS A 869 -38.13 3.83 -24.15
N ILE A 870 -36.98 4.05 -24.76
CA ILE A 870 -36.34 5.35 -24.94
C ILE A 870 -36.19 5.58 -26.45
N PRO A 871 -37.13 6.25 -27.13
CA PRO A 871 -37.20 6.25 -28.60
C PRO A 871 -35.99 6.90 -29.29
N ASN A 872 -35.32 7.81 -28.58
CA ASN A 872 -34.15 8.55 -29.07
C ASN A 872 -32.82 7.98 -28.52
N ILE A 873 -32.80 6.73 -28.02
CA ILE A 873 -31.57 6.09 -27.55
C ILE A 873 -30.56 5.94 -28.69
N GLN A 874 -29.28 6.24 -28.42
CA GLN A 874 -28.18 6.19 -29.37
C GLN A 874 -26.90 5.72 -28.65
N PRO A 875 -25.85 5.31 -29.37
CA PRO A 875 -24.51 5.19 -28.80
C PRO A 875 -24.08 6.50 -28.13
N THR A 876 -23.47 6.41 -26.94
CA THR A 876 -23.05 7.55 -26.12
C THR A 876 -21.96 7.12 -25.14
N TRP A 877 -21.07 8.05 -24.79
CA TRP A 877 -19.96 7.78 -23.86
C TRP A 877 -20.47 7.52 -22.45
N VAL A 878 -21.42 8.32 -21.97
CA VAL A 878 -22.01 8.17 -20.63
C VAL A 878 -23.51 8.40 -20.70
N MET A 879 -24.25 7.48 -20.07
CA MET A 879 -25.66 7.62 -19.73
C MET A 879 -25.82 7.42 -18.22
N GLU A 880 -26.63 8.24 -17.56
CA GLU A 880 -27.15 7.98 -16.22
C GLU A 880 -28.66 7.70 -16.30
N ILE A 881 -29.09 6.61 -15.66
CA ILE A 881 -30.49 6.29 -15.40
C ILE A 881 -30.70 6.39 -13.89
N GLN A 882 -31.35 7.46 -13.45
CA GLN A 882 -31.83 7.60 -12.08
C GLN A 882 -33.24 7.02 -11.97
N PHE A 883 -33.53 6.30 -10.89
CA PHE A 883 -34.84 5.71 -10.63
C PHE A 883 -35.27 5.83 -9.15
N ASN A 884 -36.59 5.96 -8.92
CA ASN A 884 -37.22 5.85 -7.60
C ASN A 884 -38.37 4.83 -7.70
N LEU A 885 -38.14 3.61 -7.21
CA LEU A 885 -39.03 2.47 -7.38
C LEU A 885 -39.45 1.90 -6.02
N LYS A 886 -40.22 0.81 -6.03
CA LYS A 886 -40.63 0.09 -4.82
C LYS A 886 -40.38 -1.40 -4.91
N SER A 887 -40.03 -2.03 -3.80
CA SER A 887 -40.11 -3.48 -3.65
C SER A 887 -41.58 -3.95 -3.67
N GLU A 888 -41.81 -5.25 -3.84
CA GLU A 888 -43.16 -5.84 -3.67
C GLU A 888 -43.80 -5.55 -2.28
N LYS A 889 -42.99 -5.19 -1.27
CA LYS A 889 -43.44 -4.83 0.08
C LYS A 889 -43.70 -3.33 0.25
N GLY A 890 -43.44 -2.52 -0.78
CA GLY A 890 -43.59 -1.07 -0.75
C GLY A 890 -42.40 -0.29 -0.17
N GLU A 891 -41.27 -0.95 0.10
CA GLU A 891 -40.01 -0.31 0.53
C GLU A 891 -39.43 0.50 -0.64
N SER A 892 -38.85 1.70 -0.38
CA SER A 892 -38.25 2.51 -1.46
C SER A 892 -37.00 1.85 -2.04
N VAL A 893 -36.89 1.88 -3.36
CA VAL A 893 -35.77 1.36 -4.16
C VAL A 893 -35.27 2.51 -5.04
N GLU A 894 -34.50 3.40 -4.43
CA GLU A 894 -33.88 4.55 -5.08
C GLU A 894 -32.46 4.20 -5.54
N GLY A 895 -32.09 4.64 -6.74
CA GLY A 895 -30.81 4.31 -7.31
C GLY A 895 -30.44 5.09 -8.56
N LEU A 896 -29.17 4.96 -8.94
CA LEU A 896 -28.63 5.50 -10.18
C LEU A 896 -27.64 4.48 -10.75
N ILE A 897 -27.90 4.01 -11.97
CA ILE A 897 -26.93 3.26 -12.77
C ILE A 897 -26.32 4.22 -13.80
N GLN A 898 -24.99 4.19 -13.91
CA GLN A 898 -24.26 4.91 -14.94
C GLN A 898 -23.66 3.89 -15.91
N ASN A 899 -23.85 4.06 -17.22
CA ASN A 899 -23.43 3.10 -18.23
C ASN A 899 -22.93 3.76 -19.53
N THR A 900 -22.23 2.99 -20.35
CA THR A 900 -21.78 3.39 -21.69
C THR A 900 -22.52 2.58 -22.75
N ILE A 901 -22.75 3.17 -23.94
CA ILE A 901 -23.38 2.49 -25.07
C ILE A 901 -22.50 2.68 -26.31
N HIS A 902 -21.89 1.60 -26.79
CA HIS A 902 -21.11 1.60 -28.04
C HIS A 902 -21.92 1.07 -29.23
N ARG A 903 -22.87 0.16 -28.96
CA ARG A 903 -23.74 -0.47 -29.96
C ARG A 903 -25.16 -0.67 -29.39
N LEU A 904 -26.15 -0.75 -30.27
CA LEU A 904 -27.53 -1.08 -29.95
C LEU A 904 -27.85 -2.49 -30.48
N GLY A 905 -28.48 -3.33 -29.66
CA GLY A 905 -28.99 -4.64 -30.05
C GLY A 905 -30.30 -4.57 -30.83
N GLU A 906 -30.74 -5.72 -31.34
CA GLU A 906 -32.09 -5.85 -31.92
C GLU A 906 -33.16 -5.77 -30.82
N SER A 907 -34.32 -5.20 -31.15
CA SER A 907 -35.41 -4.98 -30.19
C SER A 907 -36.03 -6.28 -29.68
N SER A 908 -36.05 -6.46 -28.35
CA SER A 908 -36.81 -7.51 -27.67
C SER A 908 -38.32 -7.25 -27.68
N ILE A 909 -39.08 -8.33 -27.50
CA ILE A 909 -40.48 -8.29 -27.03
C ILE A 909 -40.48 -9.04 -25.68
N LEU A 910 -41.10 -8.44 -24.66
CA LEU A 910 -41.14 -8.90 -23.26
C LEU A 910 -42.56 -9.35 -22.86
#